data_AF-A0A8C1V6K1-F1
#
_entry.id   AF-A0A8C1V6K1-F1
#
_cell.length_a   1.000
_cell.length_b   1.000
_cell.length_c   1.000
_cell.angle_alpha   90.00
_cell.angle_beta   90.00
_cell.angle_gamma   90.00
#
_symmetry.space_group_name_H-M   'P 1'
#
loop_
_entity.id
_entity.type
_entity.pdbx_description
1 polymer ?
#
loop_
_entity_poly.entity_id
_entity_poly.type
_entity_poly.pdbx_seq_one_letter_code
_entity_poly.pdbx_strand_id
1 'polypeptide(L)'
;MCVCVCVCVCVCVCVCVCVCTRENAQLEDETVFDLFETSRITHKTIGVKLFKGLDSDAPAYRFIRFDQLPSVSSSALQKLLLQIQNNEGFILTATLRQDRTSRGTILALEGPGERRQFEVVSDGRTNTLDLVYWWADGSRNVISFEDVDLSDSQWKNVTLYVHGEMATLYIGCVLIDSFILDEPFYEHLSATGGRMYVAKGATREIEVNVVSESEEEVEVPSSIATNVIGQNTDVPATSSSEMMCERSCEELANLFQELKGLRVVVSNLIDGLQKALNKMQSLSEQTMCWQDGRVFEDKEDWIVDSCTKCTCQEGKVVCRQITCPPVACANPSFIDGECCPVCFPMDSDDGWSPWSEWTQCTVTCGSGTQQRGRSCDDTSNKCAGPSIQTRKCSLGKCDRRVRQDGGWSLWSPWSACSVTCGEGLITRIRHCNAPVPQRGGNDCAGDGRETQSCNKDPCPIDGGWGPWSPWATCSATCGGGLKSRVRECNSPGPQHGGRKCLGDSIENEVCNRQECPIDGCLSNPCFSGVECITASDGSWECGPCPNGYHGNGTSCEDVNECDMVSDLCHKVGGLQQCVNTDPGFHCLPCPPRYKGTQPYGIGVESAKTNKQVCEPYNPCKDNSHSCHKYAECIFLSHVSDPMYKCECRTGYAGDGIICGEDFDLDGWPNQNLVCGANATYHYRCDNCPYEHNPAQTDTDNNGEGDACSIDMDGDGTKSLDPRLYSNPCDPFWIATDILNERDNCPLIYNTDQKDTDLDGVGDQCDNCPLVHNPQQTDADNDLIGDQCDDNQDIDEDGHQNNMDNCPYIANANQADHDGDGKGDACDFDDDNDGIPDDRDNCRLVSNKDQTDSDGDGRGDACENDFDNDEVPDIFDACPENNAISVTDFRKFQMVHLDPKGTTQIDPNWVVRNQGKELVQTANSDPGIAVGFDEFSAVDFSGTFYVNTDRDDDYAGFVFGYQSSRRFYVVMWKQITQTYWEEKPSKAFGISGVSLKVVNSTTGTGEILRNALWHTGNTKQQVRTLWHDPKNMGWKDYTAYRWHLIHRPKTGFIRVVVYEGKQIMADSGPIYDKTFAGGRIGLFVFSQEAVFFSDLKYECRGEQICTSFTDKNHLNIL
;
A
#
# COMPACT_ATOMS: atom_id res chain seq x y z
N MET A 1 -23.45 -27.39 -46.60
CA MET A 1 -22.00 -27.64 -46.44
C MET A 1 -21.59 -27.02 -45.11
N CYS A 2 -20.95 -27.79 -44.25
CA CYS A 2 -20.52 -27.37 -42.92
C CYS A 2 -19.33 -26.41 -43.03
N VAL A 3 -19.49 -25.15 -42.67
CA VAL A 3 -18.34 -24.31 -42.29
C VAL A 3 -18.22 -24.42 -40.78
N CYS A 4 -17.50 -25.45 -40.34
CA CYS A 4 -16.93 -25.46 -39.00
C CYS A 4 -15.85 -24.39 -38.98
N VAL A 5 -16.08 -23.26 -38.31
CA VAL A 5 -14.98 -22.36 -37.93
C VAL A 5 -14.13 -23.17 -36.95
N CYS A 6 -13.02 -23.72 -37.45
CA CYS A 6 -12.06 -24.48 -36.65
C CYS A 6 -11.36 -23.50 -35.70
N VAL A 7 -11.80 -23.45 -34.45
CA VAL A 7 -11.10 -22.73 -33.39
C VAL A 7 -9.74 -23.39 -33.20
N CYS A 8 -8.65 -22.64 -33.41
CA CYS A 8 -7.28 -23.13 -33.32
C CYS A 8 -6.64 -22.59 -32.03
N VAL A 9 -6.81 -23.31 -30.91
CA VAL A 9 -6.11 -23.00 -29.66
C VAL A 9 -5.19 -24.16 -29.29
N CYS A 10 -3.92 -23.85 -28.99
CA CYS A 10 -3.00 -24.79 -28.37
C CYS A 10 -2.82 -24.42 -26.90
N VAL A 11 -2.96 -25.37 -25.96
CA VAL A 11 -3.04 -25.06 -24.52
C VAL A 11 -2.22 -26.06 -23.68
N CYS A 12 -1.61 -25.59 -22.58
CA CYS A 12 -1.14 -26.33 -21.39
C CYS A 12 -1.90 -25.78 -20.16
N VAL A 13 -2.48 -26.60 -19.26
CA VAL A 13 -3.36 -26.12 -18.16
C VAL A 13 -3.12 -26.83 -16.85
N CYS A 14 -2.85 -26.07 -15.79
CA CYS A 14 -2.79 -26.55 -14.41
C CYS A 14 -3.74 -25.71 -13.51
N VAL A 15 -4.33 -26.35 -12.50
CA VAL A 15 -5.11 -25.67 -11.46
C VAL A 15 -4.48 -25.92 -10.10
N CYS A 16 -4.13 -24.86 -9.41
CA CYS A 16 -3.53 -24.86 -8.09
C CYS A 16 -4.54 -24.33 -7.05
N VAL A 17 -4.63 -24.97 -5.88
CA VAL A 17 -5.55 -24.56 -4.82
C VAL A 17 -4.80 -24.44 -3.48
N CYS A 18 -4.86 -23.26 -2.83
CA CYS A 18 -3.99 -22.92 -1.69
C CYS A 18 -4.70 -22.97 -0.32
N VAL A 19 -4.16 -23.74 0.63
CA VAL A 19 -4.86 -24.05 1.90
C VAL A 19 -4.89 -22.90 2.93
N CYS A 20 -6.08 -22.46 3.32
CA CYS A 20 -6.34 -21.49 4.40
C CYS A 20 -7.38 -21.96 5.46
N THR A 21 -7.04 -23.01 6.24
CA THR A 21 -7.68 -23.51 7.52
C THR A 21 -9.03 -24.25 7.37
N ARG A 22 -9.42 -25.32 8.13
CA ARG A 22 -9.48 -25.58 9.59
C ARG A 22 -9.55 -27.10 9.92
N GLU A 23 -9.01 -27.49 11.07
CA GLU A 23 -9.12 -28.78 11.83
C GLU A 23 -9.81 -30.01 11.18
N ASN A 24 -9.04 -30.94 10.60
CA ASN A 24 -9.03 -32.35 11.01
C ASN A 24 -7.92 -33.13 10.29
N ALA A 25 -7.26 -34.00 11.04
CA ALA A 25 -6.15 -34.82 10.55
C ALA A 25 -6.62 -35.95 9.61
N GLN A 26 -5.72 -36.33 8.70
CA GLN A 26 -5.69 -37.53 7.85
C GLN A 26 -6.34 -37.41 6.46
N LEU A 27 -5.63 -36.81 5.50
CA LEU A 27 -5.41 -37.34 4.14
C LEU A 27 -4.25 -36.53 3.51
N GLU A 28 -3.35 -37.17 2.75
CA GLU A 28 -2.39 -36.44 1.90
C GLU A 28 -3.19 -35.73 0.79
N ASP A 29 -3.53 -34.46 1.00
CA ASP A 29 -4.35 -33.69 0.05
C ASP A 29 -3.48 -33.11 -1.07
N GLU A 30 -3.69 -33.61 -2.29
CA GLU A 30 -3.17 -33.04 -3.53
C GLU A 30 -3.71 -31.60 -3.72
N THR A 31 -2.82 -30.60 -3.70
CA THR A 31 -3.16 -29.17 -3.86
C THR A 31 -2.93 -28.63 -5.28
N VAL A 32 -2.41 -29.47 -6.18
CA VAL A 32 -2.12 -29.16 -7.59
C VAL A 32 -2.76 -30.21 -8.47
N PHE A 33 -3.49 -29.77 -9.49
CA PHE A 33 -4.20 -30.64 -10.44
C PHE A 33 -3.78 -30.30 -11.88
N ASP A 34 -3.05 -31.22 -12.54
CA ASP A 34 -2.85 -31.18 -13.99
C ASP A 34 -4.15 -31.65 -14.67
N LEU A 35 -4.81 -30.73 -15.37
CA LEU A 35 -6.12 -31.02 -15.96
C LEU A 35 -6.03 -31.90 -17.21
N PHE A 36 -4.88 -32.02 -17.88
CA PHE A 36 -4.69 -32.97 -18.98
C PHE A 36 -4.42 -34.38 -18.51
N GLU A 37 -3.61 -34.55 -17.47
CA GLU A 37 -3.40 -35.86 -16.84
C GLU A 37 -4.72 -36.39 -16.26
N THR A 38 -5.44 -35.52 -15.54
CA THR A 38 -6.68 -35.87 -14.85
C THR A 38 -7.86 -36.15 -15.81
N SER A 39 -7.85 -35.54 -17.00
CA SER A 39 -8.81 -35.81 -18.09
C SER A 39 -8.33 -36.91 -19.04
N ARG A 40 -7.10 -37.44 -18.87
CA ARG A 40 -6.45 -38.43 -19.76
C ARG A 40 -6.35 -37.95 -21.22
N ILE A 41 -6.14 -36.65 -21.42
CA ILE A 41 -5.89 -36.09 -22.75
C ILE A 41 -4.46 -36.46 -23.16
N THR A 42 -4.33 -37.16 -24.28
CA THR A 42 -3.04 -37.58 -24.83
C THR A 42 -3.03 -37.35 -26.33
N HIS A 43 -1.88 -37.57 -26.99
CA HIS A 43 -1.78 -37.52 -28.46
C HIS A 43 -2.71 -38.53 -29.20
N LYS A 44 -3.30 -39.51 -28.48
CA LYS A 44 -4.24 -40.49 -29.03
C LYS A 44 -5.71 -40.09 -28.86
N THR A 45 -5.99 -39.01 -28.14
CA THR A 45 -7.35 -38.53 -27.88
C THR A 45 -7.96 -37.98 -29.17
N ILE A 46 -9.17 -38.45 -29.50
CA ILE A 46 -9.86 -38.05 -30.73
C ILE A 46 -10.20 -36.56 -30.63
N GLY A 47 -9.82 -35.79 -31.65
CA GLY A 47 -9.99 -34.34 -31.64
C GLY A 47 -8.81 -33.54 -31.13
N VAL A 48 -7.71 -34.20 -30.75
CA VAL A 48 -6.47 -33.58 -30.28
C VAL A 48 -5.31 -33.96 -31.23
N LYS A 49 -4.45 -33.00 -31.57
CA LYS A 49 -3.17 -33.26 -32.25
C LYS A 49 -2.02 -32.71 -31.41
N LEU A 50 -0.94 -33.47 -31.30
CA LEU A 50 0.30 -32.98 -30.68
C LEU A 50 0.87 -31.82 -31.53
N PHE A 51 1.24 -30.74 -30.86
CA PHE A 51 1.79 -29.52 -31.44
C PHE A 51 3.12 -29.17 -30.75
N LYS A 52 3.93 -28.33 -31.39
CA LYS A 52 5.22 -27.92 -30.82
C LYS A 52 5.00 -26.77 -29.84
N GLY A 53 5.21 -27.03 -28.55
CA GLY A 53 5.12 -26.06 -27.45
C GLY A 53 6.32 -25.13 -27.33
N LEU A 54 6.29 -24.25 -26.33
CA LEU A 54 7.42 -23.37 -25.96
C LEU A 54 8.54 -24.16 -25.26
N ASP A 55 8.15 -25.13 -24.43
CA ASP A 55 9.03 -26.08 -23.75
C ASP A 55 9.15 -27.38 -24.57
N SER A 56 10.36 -27.95 -24.67
CA SER A 56 10.60 -29.22 -25.35
C SER A 56 10.16 -30.43 -24.54
N ASP A 57 10.04 -30.27 -23.22
CA ASP A 57 9.77 -31.38 -22.28
C ASP A 57 8.27 -31.49 -21.91
N ALA A 58 7.46 -30.45 -22.16
CA ALA A 58 6.01 -30.44 -21.94
C ALA A 58 5.19 -30.61 -23.25
N PRO A 59 4.23 -31.55 -23.33
CA PRO A 59 3.45 -31.77 -24.55
C PRO A 59 2.37 -30.68 -24.76
N ALA A 60 2.47 -29.94 -25.86
CA ALA A 60 1.42 -29.00 -26.29
C ALA A 60 0.39 -29.67 -27.21
N TYR A 61 -0.88 -29.33 -27.05
CA TYR A 61 -1.98 -29.96 -27.79
C TYR A 61 -2.81 -28.94 -28.56
N ARG A 62 -3.03 -29.20 -29.85
CA ARG A 62 -3.99 -28.46 -30.71
C ARG A 62 -5.33 -29.18 -30.74
N PHE A 63 -6.38 -28.48 -30.34
CA PHE A 63 -7.75 -29.00 -30.31
C PHE A 63 -8.47 -28.72 -31.64
N ILE A 64 -9.14 -29.73 -32.19
CA ILE A 64 -9.78 -29.71 -33.52
C ILE A 64 -11.24 -30.16 -33.45
N ARG A 65 -11.59 -31.05 -32.49
CA ARG A 65 -12.95 -31.55 -32.25
C ARG A 65 -13.29 -31.49 -30.77
N PHE A 66 -13.92 -30.39 -30.37
CA PHE A 66 -14.26 -30.11 -28.98
C PHE A 66 -15.43 -30.96 -28.44
N ASP A 67 -16.21 -31.58 -29.33
CA ASP A 67 -17.35 -32.46 -29.02
C ASP A 67 -16.93 -33.82 -28.45
N GLN A 68 -15.65 -34.19 -28.58
CA GLN A 68 -15.14 -35.53 -28.25
C GLN A 68 -14.09 -35.54 -27.14
N LEU A 69 -13.91 -34.42 -26.46
CA LEU A 69 -12.94 -34.31 -25.39
C LEU A 69 -13.46 -34.96 -24.09
N PRO A 70 -12.65 -35.79 -23.43
CA PRO A 70 -13.04 -36.42 -22.18
C PRO A 70 -13.17 -35.37 -21.07
N SER A 71 -14.17 -35.55 -20.19
CA SER A 71 -14.26 -34.75 -18.98
C SER A 71 -13.21 -35.18 -17.95
N VAL A 72 -12.86 -34.28 -17.05
CA VAL A 72 -12.09 -34.59 -15.82
C VAL A 72 -12.78 -35.74 -15.08
N SER A 73 -11.99 -36.69 -14.57
CA SER A 73 -12.55 -37.85 -13.87
C SER A 73 -13.40 -37.43 -12.67
N SER A 74 -14.54 -38.08 -12.44
CA SER A 74 -15.49 -37.68 -11.39
C SER A 74 -14.87 -37.69 -9.98
N SER A 75 -13.92 -38.60 -9.71
CA SER A 75 -13.19 -38.66 -8.44
C SER A 75 -12.26 -37.47 -8.25
N ALA A 76 -11.60 -37.01 -9.31
CA ALA A 76 -10.69 -35.87 -9.23
C ALA A 76 -11.45 -34.53 -9.25
N LEU A 77 -12.56 -34.44 -9.98
CA LEU A 77 -13.44 -33.28 -9.95
C LEU A 77 -14.00 -33.03 -8.54
N GLN A 78 -14.38 -34.10 -7.84
CA GLN A 78 -14.88 -34.00 -6.47
C GLN A 78 -13.79 -33.51 -5.50
N LYS A 79 -12.56 -34.00 -5.63
CA LYS A 79 -11.41 -33.50 -4.86
C LYS A 79 -11.09 -32.04 -5.18
N LEU A 80 -11.06 -31.67 -6.45
CA LEU A 80 -10.74 -30.32 -6.90
C LEU A 80 -11.74 -29.30 -6.37
N LEU A 81 -13.06 -29.54 -6.53
CA LEU A 81 -14.07 -28.60 -6.03
C LEU A 81 -14.08 -28.49 -4.50
N LEU A 82 -13.85 -29.60 -3.79
CA LEU A 82 -13.68 -29.57 -2.34
C LEU A 82 -12.50 -28.69 -1.92
N GLN A 83 -11.38 -28.78 -2.64
CA GLN A 83 -10.23 -27.92 -2.35
C GLN A 83 -10.56 -26.46 -2.67
N ILE A 84 -11.20 -26.15 -3.80
CA ILE A 84 -11.55 -24.76 -4.17
C ILE A 84 -12.43 -24.10 -3.10
N GLN A 85 -13.40 -24.84 -2.57
CA GLN A 85 -14.28 -24.37 -1.51
C GLN A 85 -13.55 -24.21 -0.17
N ASN A 86 -12.70 -25.17 0.20
CA ASN A 86 -11.92 -25.10 1.45
C ASN A 86 -10.88 -23.96 1.45
N ASN A 87 -10.50 -23.49 0.28
CA ASN A 87 -9.40 -22.55 0.07
C ASN A 87 -9.89 -21.16 -0.35
N GLU A 88 -11.21 -20.96 -0.34
CA GLU A 88 -11.86 -19.69 -0.71
C GLU A 88 -11.39 -19.17 -2.08
N GLY A 89 -11.15 -20.08 -3.05
CA GLY A 89 -10.67 -19.71 -4.38
C GLY A 89 -9.75 -20.71 -5.08
N PHE A 90 -9.19 -20.33 -6.23
CA PHE A 90 -8.26 -21.12 -7.02
C PHE A 90 -7.35 -20.27 -7.91
N ILE A 91 -6.23 -20.87 -8.33
CA ILE A 91 -5.32 -20.30 -9.32
C ILE A 91 -5.36 -21.18 -10.57
N LEU A 92 -5.76 -20.60 -11.70
CA LEU A 92 -5.71 -21.24 -13.01
C LEU A 92 -4.50 -20.72 -13.77
N THR A 93 -3.57 -21.61 -14.11
CA THR A 93 -2.43 -21.30 -14.97
C THR A 93 -2.58 -22.02 -16.31
N ALA A 94 -2.44 -21.27 -17.40
CA ALA A 94 -2.51 -21.83 -18.74
C ALA A 94 -1.53 -21.17 -19.70
N THR A 95 -0.78 -21.97 -20.47
CA THR A 95 0.03 -21.46 -21.58
C THR A 95 -0.74 -21.67 -22.87
N LEU A 96 -1.10 -20.58 -23.56
CA LEU A 96 -1.97 -20.63 -24.73
C LEU A 96 -1.40 -19.90 -25.94
N ARG A 97 -1.76 -20.41 -27.12
CA ARG A 97 -1.54 -19.76 -28.41
C ARG A 97 -2.86 -19.73 -29.18
N GLN A 98 -3.34 -18.54 -29.52
CA GLN A 98 -4.65 -18.31 -30.14
C GLN A 98 -4.55 -17.42 -31.40
N ASP A 99 -5.48 -17.63 -32.33
CA ASP A 99 -5.59 -16.86 -33.57
C ASP A 99 -6.63 -15.71 -33.43
N ARG A 100 -6.43 -14.59 -34.13
CA ARG A 100 -7.24 -13.34 -34.06
C ARG A 100 -8.72 -13.54 -34.29
N THR A 101 -9.12 -14.56 -35.05
CA THR A 101 -10.52 -14.78 -35.42
C THR A 101 -11.22 -15.83 -34.55
N SER A 102 -10.50 -16.42 -33.61
CA SER A 102 -10.92 -17.60 -32.86
C SER A 102 -11.44 -17.24 -31.46
N ARG A 103 -12.51 -17.93 -31.04
CA ARG A 103 -13.11 -17.85 -29.70
C ARG A 103 -13.20 -19.25 -29.11
N GLY A 104 -12.74 -19.47 -27.90
CA GLY A 104 -12.74 -20.79 -27.27
C GLY A 104 -12.84 -20.76 -25.75
N THR A 105 -13.55 -21.73 -25.18
CA THR A 105 -13.62 -21.90 -23.73
C THR A 105 -12.41 -22.69 -23.24
N ILE A 106 -11.57 -22.10 -22.40
CA ILE A 106 -10.36 -22.72 -21.83
C ILE A 106 -10.75 -23.79 -20.81
N LEU A 107 -11.67 -23.46 -19.90
CA LEU A 107 -12.15 -24.36 -18.84
C LEU A 107 -13.65 -24.17 -18.68
N ALA A 108 -14.40 -25.27 -18.56
CA ALA A 108 -15.83 -25.23 -18.31
C ALA A 108 -16.27 -26.29 -17.29
N LEU A 109 -17.14 -25.91 -16.36
CA LEU A 109 -17.83 -26.81 -15.44
C LEU A 109 -19.34 -26.81 -15.74
N GLU A 110 -19.87 -28.00 -15.98
CA GLU A 110 -21.30 -28.24 -16.18
C GLU A 110 -21.89 -28.92 -14.95
N GLY A 111 -23.09 -28.50 -14.55
CA GLY A 111 -23.90 -29.12 -13.52
C GLY A 111 -24.88 -30.16 -14.07
N PRO A 112 -25.80 -30.66 -13.22
CA PRO A 112 -26.80 -31.64 -13.62
C PRO A 112 -27.67 -31.13 -14.77
N GLY A 113 -27.74 -31.87 -15.89
CA GLY A 113 -28.56 -31.51 -17.04
C GLY A 113 -27.92 -30.57 -18.07
N GLU A 114 -26.58 -30.56 -18.19
CA GLU A 114 -25.81 -29.73 -19.15
C GLU A 114 -25.89 -28.21 -18.91
N ARG A 115 -26.39 -27.79 -17.73
CA ARG A 115 -26.38 -26.37 -17.33
C ARG A 115 -24.96 -25.95 -16.93
N ARG A 116 -24.44 -24.86 -17.52
CA ARG A 116 -23.12 -24.31 -17.16
C ARG A 116 -23.16 -23.76 -15.72
N GLN A 117 -22.13 -24.05 -14.93
CA GLN A 117 -21.90 -23.48 -13.59
C GLN A 117 -20.82 -22.40 -13.65
N PHE A 118 -19.77 -22.63 -14.44
CA PHE A 118 -18.62 -21.75 -14.55
C PHE A 118 -17.84 -21.99 -15.86
N GLU A 119 -17.36 -20.94 -16.52
CA GLU A 119 -16.53 -21.00 -17.73
C GLU A 119 -15.48 -19.89 -17.78
N VAL A 120 -14.32 -20.20 -18.35
CA VAL A 120 -13.29 -19.22 -18.74
C VAL A 120 -13.21 -19.22 -20.27
N VAL A 121 -13.57 -18.10 -20.90
CA VAL A 121 -13.67 -17.97 -22.36
C VAL A 121 -12.61 -16.99 -22.86
N SER A 122 -11.85 -17.37 -23.88
CA SER A 122 -10.95 -16.44 -24.57
C SER A 122 -11.54 -16.08 -25.93
N ASP A 123 -11.76 -14.80 -26.20
CA ASP A 123 -12.30 -14.28 -27.45
C ASP A 123 -11.29 -13.39 -28.18
N GLY A 124 -10.70 -13.95 -29.24
CA GLY A 124 -9.71 -13.24 -30.04
C GLY A 124 -10.29 -12.11 -30.88
N ARG A 125 -11.60 -12.09 -31.14
CA ARG A 125 -12.26 -11.05 -31.97
C ARG A 125 -12.48 -9.75 -31.22
N THR A 126 -12.88 -9.87 -29.96
CA THR A 126 -13.10 -8.74 -29.04
C THR A 126 -11.87 -8.43 -28.20
N ASN A 127 -10.82 -9.25 -28.30
CA ASN A 127 -9.60 -9.15 -27.50
C ASN A 127 -9.86 -9.30 -25.99
N THR A 128 -10.79 -10.18 -25.61
CA THR A 128 -11.21 -10.36 -24.21
C THR A 128 -10.93 -11.76 -23.68
N LEU A 129 -10.77 -11.85 -22.36
CA LEU A 129 -10.88 -13.10 -21.61
C LEU A 129 -12.04 -12.94 -20.62
N ASP A 130 -13.07 -13.76 -20.74
CA ASP A 130 -14.29 -13.66 -19.96
C ASP A 130 -14.35 -14.77 -18.90
N LEU A 131 -14.58 -14.38 -17.66
CA LEU A 131 -14.99 -15.26 -16.57
C LEU A 131 -16.52 -15.26 -16.49
N VAL A 132 -17.14 -16.37 -16.87
CA VAL A 132 -18.60 -16.52 -16.89
C VAL A 132 -19.05 -17.49 -15.80
N TYR A 133 -19.96 -17.08 -14.93
CA TYR A 133 -20.51 -17.94 -13.89
C TYR A 133 -22.00 -17.70 -13.71
N TRP A 134 -22.68 -18.63 -13.02
CA TRP A 134 -24.12 -18.58 -12.82
C TRP A 134 -24.46 -18.64 -11.33
N TRP A 135 -25.40 -17.81 -10.87
CA TRP A 135 -25.90 -17.86 -9.49
C TRP A 135 -26.86 -19.03 -9.27
N ALA A 136 -27.16 -19.31 -8.00
CA ALA A 136 -28.09 -20.37 -7.60
C ALA A 136 -29.52 -20.17 -8.15
N ASP A 137 -29.91 -18.92 -8.42
CA ASP A 137 -31.18 -18.55 -9.06
C ASP A 137 -31.20 -18.79 -10.58
N GLY A 138 -30.01 -18.97 -11.18
CA GLY A 138 -29.83 -19.28 -12.57
C GLY A 138 -29.49 -18.13 -13.52
N SER A 139 -29.32 -16.93 -13.00
CA SER A 139 -28.82 -15.75 -13.72
C SER A 139 -27.34 -15.94 -14.13
N ARG A 140 -26.91 -15.21 -15.17
CA ARG A 140 -25.57 -15.31 -15.77
C ARG A 140 -24.80 -14.03 -15.48
N ASN A 141 -23.59 -14.17 -14.93
CA ASN A 141 -22.64 -13.08 -14.74
C ASN A 141 -21.42 -13.29 -15.63
N VAL A 142 -20.88 -12.17 -16.13
CA VAL A 142 -19.75 -12.13 -17.04
C VAL A 142 -18.80 -11.06 -16.56
N ILE A 143 -17.56 -11.45 -16.25
CA ILE A 143 -16.46 -10.52 -16.00
C ILE A 143 -15.54 -10.61 -17.21
N SER A 144 -15.49 -9.54 -17.98
CA SER A 144 -14.67 -9.47 -19.20
C SER A 144 -13.40 -8.67 -18.92
N PHE A 145 -12.27 -9.35 -18.96
CA PHE A 145 -10.95 -8.73 -19.00
C PHE A 145 -10.71 -8.28 -20.44
N GLU A 146 -10.54 -6.98 -20.67
CA GLU A 146 -10.33 -6.37 -21.99
C GLU A 146 -8.82 -6.21 -22.30
N ASP A 147 -8.48 -5.98 -23.57
CA ASP A 147 -7.10 -5.75 -24.04
C ASP A 147 -6.06 -6.81 -23.63
N VAL A 148 -6.47 -8.08 -23.58
CA VAL A 148 -5.66 -9.20 -23.08
C VAL A 148 -4.55 -9.62 -24.08
N ASP A 149 -4.69 -9.21 -25.34
CA ASP A 149 -3.75 -9.45 -26.45
C ASP A 149 -3.40 -10.93 -26.71
N LEU A 150 -4.26 -11.86 -26.31
CA LEU A 150 -4.00 -13.30 -26.44
C LEU A 150 -3.98 -13.82 -27.88
N SER A 151 -4.51 -13.05 -28.82
CA SER A 151 -4.81 -13.48 -30.18
C SER A 151 -3.75 -13.09 -31.23
N ASP A 152 -2.51 -12.83 -30.81
CA ASP A 152 -1.38 -12.45 -31.68
C ASP A 152 -0.63 -13.64 -32.33
N SER A 153 -1.16 -14.87 -32.18
CA SER A 153 -0.51 -16.11 -32.62
C SER A 153 0.86 -16.39 -31.96
N GLN A 154 1.19 -15.74 -30.85
CA GLN A 154 2.31 -16.09 -29.97
C GLN A 154 1.85 -16.95 -28.79
N TRP A 155 2.80 -17.57 -28.12
CA TRP A 155 2.54 -18.30 -26.88
C TRP A 155 2.57 -17.32 -25.71
N LYS A 156 1.51 -17.31 -24.89
CA LYS A 156 1.41 -16.47 -23.70
C LYS A 156 1.02 -17.31 -22.48
N ASN A 157 1.57 -16.94 -21.33
CA ASN A 157 1.19 -17.52 -20.04
C ASN A 157 0.04 -16.70 -19.47
N VAL A 158 -1.02 -17.37 -19.08
CA VAL A 158 -2.24 -16.82 -18.50
C VAL A 158 -2.35 -17.32 -17.08
N THR A 159 -2.42 -16.40 -16.13
CA THR A 159 -2.64 -16.72 -14.73
C THR A 159 -3.88 -15.98 -14.26
N LEU A 160 -4.96 -16.73 -14.04
CA LEU A 160 -6.18 -16.21 -13.44
C LEU A 160 -6.20 -16.62 -11.95
N TYR A 161 -6.16 -15.62 -11.09
CA TYR A 161 -6.18 -15.77 -9.64
C TYR A 161 -7.56 -15.39 -9.10
N VAL A 162 -8.28 -16.33 -8.49
CA VAL A 162 -9.56 -16.08 -7.84
C VAL A 162 -9.42 -16.41 -6.36
N HIS A 163 -9.63 -15.45 -5.47
CA HIS A 163 -9.52 -15.63 -4.02
C HIS A 163 -10.43 -14.67 -3.27
N GLY A 164 -11.20 -15.16 -2.31
CA GLY A 164 -12.21 -14.37 -1.60
C GLY A 164 -13.18 -13.77 -2.62
N GLU A 165 -13.33 -12.45 -2.57
CA GLU A 165 -14.16 -11.68 -3.51
C GLU A 165 -13.32 -11.08 -4.65
N MET A 166 -12.09 -11.54 -4.93
CA MET A 166 -11.25 -10.97 -5.98
C MET A 166 -10.96 -11.95 -7.11
N ALA A 167 -11.00 -11.46 -8.35
CA ALA A 167 -10.57 -12.15 -9.57
C ALA A 167 -9.54 -11.29 -10.34
N THR A 168 -8.29 -11.74 -10.39
CA THR A 168 -7.15 -11.01 -10.96
C THR A 168 -6.54 -11.78 -12.13
N LEU A 169 -6.29 -11.12 -13.26
CA LEU A 169 -5.71 -11.73 -14.46
C LEU A 169 -4.31 -11.19 -14.76
N TYR A 170 -3.36 -12.09 -14.97
CA TYR A 170 -2.01 -11.77 -15.46
C TYR A 170 -1.73 -12.46 -16.79
N ILE A 171 -1.07 -11.76 -17.71
CA ILE A 171 -0.60 -12.29 -18.99
C ILE A 171 0.90 -12.02 -19.11
N GLY A 172 1.71 -13.08 -19.23
CA GLY A 172 3.17 -12.94 -19.34
C GLY A 172 3.81 -12.16 -18.17
N CYS A 173 3.20 -12.23 -16.98
CA CYS A 173 3.60 -11.53 -15.75
C CYS A 173 3.28 -10.03 -15.69
N VAL A 174 2.50 -9.54 -16.64
CA VAL A 174 1.87 -8.23 -16.59
C VAL A 174 0.45 -8.38 -16.05
N LEU A 175 0.10 -7.61 -15.01
CA LEU A 175 -1.27 -7.50 -14.53
C LEU A 175 -2.13 -6.85 -15.62
N ILE A 176 -3.18 -7.55 -16.07
CA ILE A 176 -4.14 -7.00 -17.02
C ILE A 176 -5.22 -6.23 -16.28
N ASP A 177 -5.91 -6.87 -15.33
CA ASP A 177 -6.94 -6.23 -14.52
C ASP A 177 -7.26 -7.06 -13.27
N SER A 178 -7.99 -6.46 -12.32
CA SER A 178 -8.53 -7.12 -11.13
C SER A 178 -9.96 -6.67 -10.85
N PHE A 179 -10.89 -7.62 -10.75
CA PHE A 179 -12.30 -7.38 -10.46
C PHE A 179 -12.68 -7.88 -9.08
N ILE A 180 -13.61 -7.18 -8.43
CA ILE A 180 -14.30 -7.69 -7.25
C ILE A 180 -15.51 -8.49 -7.73
N LEU A 181 -15.65 -9.71 -7.22
CA LEU A 181 -16.80 -10.58 -7.43
C LEU A 181 -17.93 -10.12 -6.53
N ASP A 182 -19.13 -9.94 -7.08
CA ASP A 182 -20.32 -9.57 -6.28
C ASP A 182 -20.58 -10.58 -5.15
N GLU A 183 -20.32 -11.87 -5.41
CA GLU A 183 -20.36 -12.96 -4.43
C GLU A 183 -19.33 -14.06 -4.80
N PRO A 184 -18.82 -14.84 -3.83
CA PRO A 184 -17.86 -15.92 -4.07
C PRO A 184 -18.50 -17.13 -4.77
N PHE A 185 -18.69 -17.04 -6.09
CA PHE A 185 -19.41 -18.04 -6.91
C PHE A 185 -18.89 -19.48 -6.74
N TYR A 186 -17.62 -19.65 -6.37
CA TYR A 186 -16.98 -20.94 -6.21
C TYR A 186 -17.53 -21.74 -5.00
N GLU A 187 -18.16 -21.08 -4.02
CA GLU A 187 -18.85 -21.73 -2.90
C GLU A 187 -20.05 -22.56 -3.35
N HIS A 188 -20.67 -22.18 -4.47
CA HIS A 188 -21.89 -22.82 -4.98
C HIS A 188 -21.64 -23.90 -6.03
N LEU A 189 -20.38 -24.21 -6.35
CA LEU A 189 -20.04 -25.22 -7.35
C LEU A 189 -20.34 -26.64 -6.84
N SER A 190 -21.02 -27.44 -7.66
CA SER A 190 -21.38 -28.82 -7.30
C SER A 190 -20.71 -29.86 -8.21
N ALA A 191 -20.07 -30.85 -7.57
CA ALA A 191 -19.51 -32.03 -8.23
C ALA A 191 -20.58 -33.09 -8.59
N THR A 192 -21.71 -33.11 -7.86
CA THR A 192 -22.72 -34.18 -8.01
C THR A 192 -23.45 -34.05 -9.35
N GLY A 193 -23.21 -35.00 -10.26
CA GLY A 193 -23.79 -34.98 -11.62
C GLY A 193 -23.12 -33.98 -12.57
N GLY A 194 -22.05 -33.32 -12.14
CA GLY A 194 -21.32 -32.34 -12.94
C GLY A 194 -20.17 -32.93 -13.76
N ARG A 195 -19.74 -32.20 -14.80
CA ARG A 195 -18.62 -32.57 -15.67
C ARG A 195 -17.77 -31.35 -15.98
N MET A 196 -16.47 -31.45 -15.76
CA MET A 196 -15.51 -30.40 -16.12
C MET A 196 -14.78 -30.78 -17.40
N TYR A 197 -14.59 -29.82 -18.30
CA TYR A 197 -13.96 -30.00 -19.60
C TYR A 197 -12.83 -28.97 -19.80
N VAL A 198 -11.70 -29.45 -20.32
CA VAL A 198 -10.60 -28.59 -20.78
C VAL A 198 -10.78 -28.37 -22.27
N ALA A 199 -10.73 -27.11 -22.71
CA ALA A 199 -10.93 -26.69 -24.09
C ALA A 199 -12.31 -27.12 -24.66
N LYS A 200 -13.40 -26.38 -24.39
CA LYS A 200 -14.73 -26.65 -24.96
C LYS A 200 -15.11 -25.59 -26.02
N GLY A 201 -15.74 -26.02 -27.11
CA GLY A 201 -16.17 -25.11 -28.18
C GLY A 201 -17.45 -24.36 -27.82
N ALA A 202 -17.64 -23.15 -28.36
CA ALA A 202 -18.82 -22.32 -28.13
C ALA A 202 -20.12 -23.04 -28.57
N THR A 203 -21.11 -23.09 -27.69
CA THR A 203 -22.48 -23.53 -28.01
C THR A 203 -23.16 -22.47 -28.88
N ARG A 204 -23.83 -22.91 -29.96
CA ARG A 204 -24.52 -22.04 -30.94
C ARG A 204 -25.54 -21.12 -30.27
N GLU A 205 -25.36 -19.80 -30.37
CA GLU A 205 -26.46 -18.84 -30.32
C GLU A 205 -27.13 -18.80 -31.69
N ILE A 206 -28.45 -18.97 -31.71
CA ILE A 206 -29.27 -18.91 -32.93
C ILE A 206 -29.68 -17.45 -33.10
N GLU A 207 -29.00 -16.73 -33.98
CA GLU A 207 -29.55 -15.53 -34.61
C GLU A 207 -29.51 -15.67 -36.14
N VAL A 208 -30.54 -15.11 -36.76
CA VAL A 208 -31.06 -15.42 -38.09
C VAL A 208 -30.60 -14.36 -39.09
N ASN A 209 -30.30 -14.80 -40.34
CA ASN A 209 -30.15 -14.03 -41.59
C ASN A 209 -28.82 -13.22 -41.74
N VAL A 210 -28.11 -13.10 -42.89
CA VAL A 210 -28.30 -13.42 -44.33
C VAL A 210 -26.94 -13.56 -45.06
N VAL A 211 -26.94 -14.16 -46.26
CA VAL A 211 -25.83 -14.61 -47.14
C VAL A 211 -25.08 -13.49 -47.91
N SER A 212 -23.75 -13.63 -48.07
CA SER A 212 -23.04 -13.56 -49.37
C SER A 212 -21.60 -14.07 -49.30
N GLU A 213 -21.29 -15.10 -50.10
CA GLU A 213 -19.96 -15.66 -50.39
C GLU A 213 -19.19 -14.81 -51.41
N SER A 214 -17.85 -14.77 -51.31
CA SER A 214 -16.95 -15.08 -52.43
C SER A 214 -15.52 -15.36 -51.94
N GLU A 215 -14.95 -16.44 -52.47
CA GLU A 215 -13.66 -17.08 -52.20
C GLU A 215 -12.44 -16.32 -52.78
N GLU A 216 -11.25 -16.48 -52.20
CA GLU A 216 -10.07 -17.02 -52.93
C GLU A 216 -8.90 -17.37 -51.96
N GLU A 217 -8.17 -18.42 -52.34
CA GLU A 217 -7.11 -19.15 -51.63
C GLU A 217 -5.84 -19.03 -52.52
N VAL A 218 -4.59 -18.87 -52.03
CA VAL A 218 -3.50 -19.88 -52.08
C VAL A 218 -2.09 -19.23 -52.04
N GLU A 219 -1.15 -19.94 -51.37
CA GLU A 219 0.32 -20.06 -51.54
C GLU A 219 1.36 -19.21 -50.76
N VAL A 220 2.25 -19.97 -50.06
CA VAL A 220 3.58 -19.62 -49.51
C VAL A 220 4.63 -20.32 -50.41
N PRO A 221 5.90 -19.86 -50.54
CA PRO A 221 6.94 -20.36 -49.64
C PRO A 221 8.12 -19.40 -49.31
N SER A 222 8.85 -19.83 -48.27
CA SER A 222 9.98 -19.31 -47.48
C SER A 222 11.29 -18.91 -48.18
N SER A 223 12.10 -18.04 -47.54
CA SER A 223 13.56 -18.28 -47.34
C SER A 223 14.28 -17.33 -46.35
N ILE A 224 14.98 -17.97 -45.37
CA ILE A 224 16.40 -17.74 -44.93
C ILE A 224 16.75 -16.39 -44.27
N ALA A 225 16.84 -16.31 -42.93
CA ALA A 225 18.03 -16.46 -42.04
C ALA A 225 19.05 -15.29 -42.12
N THR A 226 19.43 -14.62 -41.03
CA THR A 226 20.37 -15.11 -40.00
C THR A 226 20.62 -14.07 -38.88
N ASN A 227 20.74 -14.55 -37.63
CA ASN A 227 21.78 -14.27 -36.60
C ASN A 227 21.90 -12.83 -36.00
N VAL A 228 22.18 -12.57 -34.71
CA VAL A 228 22.96 -13.29 -33.67
C VAL A 228 22.73 -12.60 -32.29
N ILE A 229 22.37 -13.33 -31.22
CA ILE A 229 23.11 -13.70 -29.96
C ILE A 229 23.43 -12.57 -28.94
N GLY A 230 23.00 -12.82 -27.67
CA GLY A 230 23.61 -12.34 -26.40
C GLY A 230 22.57 -11.83 -25.39
N GLN A 231 21.96 -12.65 -24.52
CA GLN A 231 22.39 -13.09 -23.18
C GLN A 231 22.68 -11.96 -22.16
N ASN A 232 21.70 -11.71 -21.24
CA ASN A 232 21.71 -11.73 -19.76
C ASN A 232 23.05 -11.53 -19.01
N THR A 233 23.18 -10.89 -17.83
CA THR A 233 22.31 -10.40 -16.72
C THR A 233 23.18 -9.44 -15.86
N ASP A 234 22.67 -8.51 -15.05
CA ASP A 234 22.18 -8.73 -13.67
C ASP A 234 21.31 -7.54 -13.20
N VAL A 235 20.20 -7.80 -12.49
CA VAL A 235 19.58 -6.93 -11.46
C VAL A 235 18.74 -7.80 -10.48
N PRO A 236 18.79 -7.56 -9.15
CA PRO A 236 17.83 -8.05 -8.17
C PRO A 236 16.80 -6.99 -7.70
N ALA A 237 15.69 -7.50 -7.14
CA ALA A 237 14.71 -6.89 -6.21
C ALA A 237 13.27 -6.77 -6.77
N THR A 238 12.50 -7.82 -6.49
CA THR A 238 11.11 -8.09 -6.90
C THR A 238 10.11 -7.67 -5.83
N SER A 239 8.93 -7.21 -6.28
CA SER A 239 7.72 -7.13 -5.45
C SER A 239 7.16 -8.54 -5.16
N SER A 240 6.47 -8.72 -4.03
CA SER A 240 5.92 -10.03 -3.62
C SER A 240 4.84 -10.60 -4.54
N SER A 241 4.24 -9.77 -5.41
CA SER A 241 3.26 -10.19 -6.43
C SER A 241 3.92 -10.62 -7.76
N GLU A 242 5.08 -10.05 -8.11
CA GLU A 242 5.87 -10.49 -9.28
C GLU A 242 6.50 -11.88 -9.07
N MET A 243 6.76 -12.28 -7.82
CA MET A 243 7.28 -13.62 -7.47
C MET A 243 6.34 -14.79 -7.82
N MET A 244 5.05 -14.55 -8.07
CA MET A 244 4.04 -15.59 -8.32
C MET A 244 3.99 -16.03 -9.79
N CYS A 245 4.38 -15.17 -10.72
CA CYS A 245 4.20 -15.44 -12.14
C CYS A 245 5.38 -16.18 -12.79
N GLU A 246 6.56 -16.13 -12.17
CA GLU A 246 7.77 -16.83 -12.66
C GLU A 246 7.94 -18.26 -12.12
N ARG A 247 7.02 -18.75 -11.28
CA ARG A 247 7.16 -20.03 -10.55
C ARG A 247 6.19 -21.08 -11.05
N SER A 248 6.69 -22.31 -11.20
CA SER A 248 5.86 -23.48 -11.48
C SER A 248 4.89 -23.78 -10.32
N CYS A 249 3.76 -24.44 -10.60
CA CYS A 249 2.81 -24.86 -9.56
C CYS A 249 3.45 -25.73 -8.45
N GLU A 250 4.55 -26.43 -8.76
CA GLU A 250 5.34 -27.23 -7.81
C GLU A 250 6.21 -26.36 -6.87
N GLU A 251 6.73 -25.22 -7.35
CA GLU A 251 7.52 -24.27 -6.56
C GLU A 251 6.66 -23.40 -5.63
N LEU A 252 5.43 -23.10 -6.05
CA LEU A 252 4.45 -22.37 -5.23
C LEU A 252 3.97 -23.22 -4.04
N ALA A 253 3.76 -24.52 -4.23
CA ALA A 253 3.34 -25.43 -3.16
C ALA A 253 4.36 -25.53 -2.01
N ASN A 254 5.66 -25.45 -2.31
CA ASN A 254 6.73 -25.49 -1.32
C ASN A 254 6.85 -24.18 -0.52
N LEU A 255 6.62 -23.02 -1.15
CA LEU A 255 6.66 -21.71 -0.48
C LEU A 255 5.54 -21.55 0.57
N PHE A 256 4.34 -22.08 0.27
CA PHE A 256 3.20 -22.04 1.20
C PHE A 256 3.32 -23.03 2.37
N GLN A 257 4.13 -24.09 2.26
CA GLN A 257 4.45 -24.95 3.40
C GLN A 257 5.27 -24.23 4.47
N GLU A 258 6.11 -23.26 4.09
CA GLU A 258 6.89 -22.45 5.04
C GLU A 258 6.02 -21.41 5.77
N LEU A 259 5.03 -20.81 5.08
CA LEU A 259 4.08 -19.85 5.66
C LEU A 259 3.08 -20.48 6.66
N LYS A 260 2.84 -21.79 6.59
CA LYS A 260 2.04 -22.53 7.61
C LYS A 260 2.65 -22.44 9.01
N GLY A 261 3.97 -22.31 9.12
CA GLY A 261 4.66 -22.16 10.42
C GLY A 261 4.37 -20.82 11.10
N LEU A 262 4.19 -19.74 10.33
CA LEU A 262 3.99 -18.39 10.85
C LEU A 262 2.53 -18.14 11.29
N ARG A 263 1.55 -18.76 10.62
CA ARG A 263 0.12 -18.51 10.87
C ARG A 263 -0.43 -19.20 12.14
N VAL A 264 0.23 -20.24 12.63
CA VAL A 264 -0.07 -20.86 13.96
C VAL A 264 0.18 -19.86 15.09
N VAL A 265 1.14 -18.96 14.93
CA VAL A 265 1.47 -17.92 15.93
C VAL A 265 0.41 -16.83 15.94
N VAL A 266 -0.11 -16.43 14.78
CA VAL A 266 -1.11 -15.37 14.63
C VAL A 266 -2.49 -15.81 15.13
N SER A 267 -2.90 -17.06 14.85
CA SER A 267 -4.20 -17.58 15.33
C SER A 267 -4.24 -17.74 16.86
N ASN A 268 -3.11 -18.13 17.48
CA ASN A 268 -2.97 -18.15 18.94
C ASN A 268 -3.01 -16.74 19.57
N LEU A 269 -2.63 -15.70 18.81
CA LEU A 269 -2.65 -14.31 19.26
C LEU A 269 -4.06 -13.71 19.24
N ILE A 270 -4.87 -14.03 18.21
CA ILE A 270 -6.26 -13.56 18.07
C ILE A 270 -7.18 -14.21 19.12
N ASP A 271 -7.02 -15.52 19.37
CA ASP A 271 -7.76 -16.24 20.42
C ASP A 271 -7.34 -15.78 21.84
N GLY A 272 -6.11 -15.28 21.98
CA GLY A 272 -5.58 -14.62 23.18
C GLY A 272 -6.16 -13.22 23.42
N LEU A 273 -6.30 -12.41 22.36
CA LEU A 273 -6.87 -11.05 22.41
C LEU A 273 -8.36 -11.05 22.76
N GLN A 274 -9.14 -11.99 22.22
CA GLN A 274 -10.56 -12.15 22.57
C GLN A 274 -10.77 -12.66 24.01
N LYS A 275 -9.83 -13.45 24.56
CA LYS A 275 -9.83 -13.83 25.98
C LYS A 275 -9.37 -12.69 26.91
N ALA A 276 -8.50 -11.80 26.44
CA ALA A 276 -8.03 -10.64 27.20
C ALA A 276 -9.11 -9.55 27.35
N LEU A 277 -9.86 -9.26 26.28
CA LEU A 277 -10.93 -8.24 26.30
C LEU A 277 -12.06 -8.60 27.28
N ASN A 278 -12.41 -9.88 27.38
CA ASN A 278 -13.44 -10.37 28.32
C ASN A 278 -12.95 -10.44 29.78
N LYS A 279 -11.64 -10.31 30.04
CA LYS A 279 -11.04 -10.40 31.38
C LYS A 279 -10.81 -9.02 32.03
N MET A 280 -10.79 -7.94 31.23
CA MET A 280 -10.62 -6.56 31.69
C MET A 280 -11.83 -5.95 32.41
N GLN A 281 -13.01 -6.58 32.35
CA GLN A 281 -14.20 -6.11 33.09
C GLN A 281 -14.29 -6.63 34.53
N SER A 282 -13.29 -7.37 35.03
CA SER A 282 -13.36 -7.99 36.36
C SER A 282 -11.98 -8.07 37.03
N LEU A 283 -11.67 -7.10 37.90
CA LEU A 283 -11.00 -7.23 39.23
C LEU A 283 -9.91 -6.17 39.49
N SER A 284 -10.25 -5.28 40.42
CA SER A 284 -9.36 -4.43 41.20
C SER A 284 -8.52 -5.24 42.19
N GLU A 285 -7.35 -4.68 42.54
CA GLU A 285 -6.42 -5.08 43.61
C GLU A 285 -5.54 -6.32 43.33
N GLN A 286 -4.44 -6.13 42.58
CA GLN A 286 -3.26 -6.99 42.71
C GLN A 286 -1.98 -6.16 42.68
N THR A 287 -1.14 -6.36 43.70
CA THR A 287 0.21 -5.80 43.82
C THR A 287 1.13 -6.44 42.79
N MET A 288 1.67 -5.64 41.87
CA MET A 288 2.52 -6.09 40.76
C MET A 288 3.89 -5.39 40.79
N CYS A 289 4.92 -6.05 40.27
CA CYS A 289 6.27 -5.54 40.14
C CYS A 289 6.63 -5.24 38.68
N TRP A 290 7.49 -4.26 38.44
CA TRP A 290 7.85 -3.78 37.09
C TRP A 290 9.36 -3.90 36.86
N GLN A 291 9.80 -4.52 35.76
CA GLN A 291 11.20 -4.58 35.35
C GLN A 291 11.37 -4.82 33.84
N ASP A 292 12.24 -4.04 33.18
CA ASP A 292 12.59 -4.10 31.74
C ASP A 292 11.38 -4.17 30.79
N GLY A 293 10.41 -3.27 31.00
CA GLY A 293 9.24 -3.13 30.14
C GLY A 293 8.15 -4.19 30.33
N ARG A 294 8.29 -5.09 31.32
CA ARG A 294 7.31 -6.14 31.65
C ARG A 294 6.85 -6.07 33.10
N VAL A 295 5.59 -6.46 33.32
CA VAL A 295 4.90 -6.45 34.62
C VAL A 295 4.78 -7.88 35.13
N PHE A 296 5.12 -8.11 36.40
CA PHE A 296 5.14 -9.42 37.04
C PHE A 296 4.23 -9.41 38.28
N GLU A 297 3.42 -10.44 38.46
CA GLU A 297 2.46 -10.57 39.57
C GLU A 297 3.15 -10.92 40.90
N ASP A 298 2.50 -10.67 42.04
CA ASP A 298 3.05 -11.02 43.36
C ASP A 298 3.36 -12.52 43.48
N LYS A 299 4.60 -12.83 43.89
CA LYS A 299 5.26 -14.17 43.97
C LYS A 299 5.65 -14.79 42.63
N GLU A 300 5.51 -14.06 41.54
CA GLU A 300 5.94 -14.52 40.23
C GLU A 300 7.47 -14.48 40.11
N ASP A 301 8.02 -15.57 39.59
CA ASP A 301 9.46 -15.81 39.41
C ASP A 301 9.82 -15.66 37.92
N TRP A 302 10.79 -14.83 37.57
CA TRP A 302 11.29 -14.71 36.20
C TRP A 302 12.81 -14.64 36.14
N ILE A 303 13.36 -14.91 34.96
CA ILE A 303 14.79 -15.01 34.72
C ILE A 303 15.17 -13.84 33.82
N VAL A 304 16.06 -12.97 34.28
CA VAL A 304 16.45 -11.73 33.57
C VAL A 304 17.52 -12.03 32.52
N ASP A 305 18.47 -12.89 32.87
CA ASP A 305 19.49 -13.44 31.99
C ASP A 305 19.77 -14.88 32.42
N SER A 306 20.64 -15.60 31.69
CA SER A 306 20.95 -17.00 31.99
C SER A 306 21.27 -17.25 33.46
N CYS A 307 21.81 -16.24 34.20
CA CYS A 307 22.35 -16.35 35.55
C CYS A 307 21.59 -15.63 36.68
N THR A 308 20.44 -15.00 36.40
CA THR A 308 19.76 -14.17 37.39
C THR A 308 18.27 -14.48 37.44
N LYS A 309 17.80 -14.97 38.60
CA LYS A 309 16.38 -15.25 38.83
C LYS A 309 15.80 -14.25 39.83
N CYS A 310 14.75 -13.55 39.42
CA CYS A 310 14.03 -12.56 40.20
C CYS A 310 12.65 -13.06 40.59
N THR A 311 12.17 -12.60 41.73
CA THR A 311 10.82 -12.89 42.22
C THR A 311 10.15 -11.59 42.64
N CYS A 312 8.90 -11.37 42.24
CA CYS A 312 8.11 -10.26 42.77
C CYS A 312 7.62 -10.64 44.16
N GLN A 313 7.94 -9.87 45.19
CA GLN A 313 7.41 -10.06 46.55
C GLN A 313 6.82 -8.74 47.04
N GLU A 314 5.51 -8.73 47.23
CA GLU A 314 4.68 -7.62 47.72
C GLU A 314 4.92 -6.31 46.94
N GLY A 315 4.99 -6.38 45.60
CA GLY A 315 5.20 -5.22 44.74
C GLY A 315 6.66 -4.73 44.64
N LYS A 316 7.62 -5.47 45.22
CA LYS A 316 9.06 -5.23 45.04
C LYS A 316 9.76 -6.40 44.35
N VAL A 317 10.60 -6.09 43.36
CA VAL A 317 11.42 -7.10 42.70
C VAL A 317 12.59 -7.50 43.60
N VAL A 318 12.70 -8.79 43.90
CA VAL A 318 13.81 -9.36 44.66
C VAL A 318 14.57 -10.32 43.76
N CYS A 319 15.73 -9.88 43.26
CA CYS A 319 16.59 -10.67 42.39
C CYS A 319 17.67 -11.44 43.16
N ARG A 320 17.92 -12.68 42.75
CA ARG A 320 19.00 -13.53 43.27
C ARG A 320 19.84 -14.02 42.11
N GLN A 321 21.13 -13.72 42.15
CA GLN A 321 22.10 -14.31 41.22
C GLN A 321 22.28 -15.80 41.54
N ILE A 322 22.31 -16.61 40.50
CA ILE A 322 22.51 -18.05 40.59
C ILE A 322 23.98 -18.30 40.98
N THR A 323 24.23 -18.62 42.25
CA THR A 323 25.55 -19.07 42.71
C THR A 323 25.78 -20.52 42.29
N CYS A 324 26.70 -20.73 41.35
CA CYS A 324 27.08 -22.07 40.89
C CYS A 324 27.88 -22.84 41.97
N PRO A 325 27.71 -24.17 42.06
CA PRO A 325 28.60 -25.00 42.87
C PRO A 325 30.04 -24.90 42.35
N PRO A 326 31.08 -24.90 43.21
CA PRO A 326 32.47 -24.89 42.74
C PRO A 326 32.75 -26.14 41.90
N VAL A 327 33.19 -25.92 40.66
CA VAL A 327 33.48 -26.96 39.69
C VAL A 327 34.98 -27.27 39.75
N ALA A 328 35.33 -28.54 39.99
CA ALA A 328 36.72 -28.99 40.11
C ALA A 328 37.13 -29.75 38.84
N CYS A 329 37.35 -29.03 37.73
CA CYS A 329 37.98 -29.54 36.51
C CYS A 329 38.91 -28.46 35.94
N ALA A 330 39.99 -28.84 35.24
CA ALA A 330 41.05 -27.91 34.85
C ALA A 330 40.65 -26.92 33.73
N ASN A 331 39.61 -27.23 32.95
CA ASN A 331 39.05 -26.32 31.94
C ASN A 331 37.51 -26.50 31.84
N PRO A 332 36.72 -25.68 32.56
CA PRO A 332 35.26 -25.68 32.44
C PRO A 332 34.79 -24.98 31.15
N SER A 333 33.81 -25.56 30.45
CA SER A 333 33.18 -24.95 29.27
C SER A 333 31.70 -24.63 29.49
N PHE A 334 31.23 -23.60 28.80
CA PHE A 334 29.85 -23.12 28.85
C PHE A 334 29.09 -23.67 27.65
N ILE A 335 27.85 -24.11 27.88
CA ILE A 335 26.91 -24.49 26.82
C ILE A 335 26.00 -23.28 26.60
N ASP A 336 25.77 -22.90 25.33
CA ASP A 336 24.88 -21.79 25.00
C ASP A 336 23.49 -21.99 25.61
N GLY A 337 23.08 -21.03 26.43
CA GLY A 337 21.79 -21.01 27.13
C GLY A 337 21.82 -21.41 28.61
N GLU A 338 22.93 -21.91 29.18
CA GLU A 338 23.02 -22.26 30.62
C GLU A 338 24.04 -21.41 31.41
N CYS A 339 23.70 -21.05 32.66
CA CYS A 339 24.53 -20.19 33.52
C CYS A 339 25.77 -20.84 34.10
N CYS A 340 25.70 -22.13 34.45
CA CYS A 340 26.76 -22.78 35.21
C CYS A 340 27.63 -23.65 34.29
N PRO A 341 28.97 -23.58 34.42
CA PRO A 341 29.85 -24.37 33.59
C PRO A 341 29.68 -25.88 33.84
N VAL A 342 29.75 -26.66 32.76
CA VAL A 342 29.62 -28.12 32.77
C VAL A 342 30.88 -28.77 32.18
N CYS A 343 31.41 -29.80 32.83
CA CYS A 343 32.55 -30.55 32.30
C CYS A 343 32.01 -31.73 31.46
N PHE A 344 32.39 -31.82 30.18
CA PHE A 344 32.08 -32.98 29.31
C PHE A 344 32.86 -34.23 29.76
N PRO A 345 32.33 -35.46 29.58
CA PRO A 345 32.88 -36.67 30.18
C PRO A 345 34.05 -37.24 29.36
N MET A 346 35.19 -36.58 29.44
CA MET A 346 36.52 -37.18 29.39
C MET A 346 37.42 -36.17 30.08
N ASP A 347 37.41 -36.18 31.41
CA ASP A 347 38.49 -35.73 32.32
C ASP A 347 37.95 -35.78 33.76
N SER A 348 37.81 -37.00 34.30
CA SER A 348 37.74 -37.19 35.75
C SER A 348 39.10 -37.73 36.20
N ASP A 349 39.88 -36.88 36.86
CA ASP A 349 41.30 -37.09 37.14
C ASP A 349 41.61 -38.23 38.14
N ASP A 350 40.62 -39.01 38.62
CA ASP A 350 40.83 -39.95 39.75
C ASP A 350 40.41 -41.43 39.52
N GLY A 351 40.02 -41.83 38.30
CA GLY A 351 39.86 -43.26 37.92
C GLY A 351 38.78 -44.09 38.65
N TRP A 352 37.91 -43.46 39.46
CA TRP A 352 36.81 -44.11 40.16
C TRP A 352 35.49 -44.05 39.37
N SER A 353 34.72 -45.14 39.35
CA SER A 353 33.32 -45.14 38.89
C SER A 353 32.42 -44.32 39.82
N PRO A 354 31.22 -43.90 39.36
CA PRO A 354 30.21 -43.32 40.25
C PRO A 354 29.86 -44.26 41.42
N TRP A 355 29.49 -43.68 42.57
CA TRP A 355 28.97 -44.43 43.70
C TRP A 355 27.59 -45.03 43.40
N SER A 356 27.36 -46.27 43.80
CA SER A 356 26.03 -46.88 43.77
C SER A 356 25.06 -46.15 44.72
N GLU A 357 23.76 -46.43 44.59
CA GLU A 357 22.76 -45.98 45.57
C GLU A 357 23.02 -46.56 46.98
N TRP A 358 22.54 -45.85 48.02
CA TRP A 358 22.65 -46.29 49.41
C TRP A 358 21.73 -47.49 49.69
N THR A 359 22.25 -48.49 50.39
CA THR A 359 21.44 -49.61 50.88
C THR A 359 20.46 -49.19 51.98
N GLN A 360 19.43 -50.00 52.25
CA GLN A 360 18.53 -49.80 53.38
C GLN A 360 19.29 -49.89 54.73
N CYS A 361 18.73 -49.28 55.78
CA CYS A 361 19.37 -49.26 57.11
C CYS A 361 19.59 -50.68 57.64
N THR A 362 20.80 -51.00 58.12
CA THR A 362 21.16 -52.35 58.62
C THR A 362 20.39 -52.81 59.86
N VAL A 363 19.62 -51.92 60.48
CA VAL A 363 18.78 -52.23 61.64
C VAL A 363 17.35 -51.79 61.39
N THR A 364 16.39 -52.46 62.02
CA THR A 364 14.97 -52.10 61.96
C THR A 364 14.54 -51.14 63.08
N CYS A 365 15.34 -50.98 64.13
CA CYS A 365 15.19 -49.99 65.20
C CYS A 365 16.59 -49.52 65.66
N GLY A 366 16.68 -48.37 66.33
CA GLY A 366 17.94 -47.83 66.86
C GLY A 366 18.86 -47.26 65.77
N SER A 367 20.12 -47.02 66.13
CA SER A 367 21.13 -46.52 65.19
C SER A 367 21.77 -47.68 64.42
N GLY A 368 21.59 -47.70 63.10
CA GLY A 368 22.28 -48.61 62.17
C GLY A 368 23.12 -47.85 61.16
N THR A 369 23.48 -48.53 60.08
CA THR A 369 24.28 -47.95 58.99
C THR A 369 23.72 -48.31 57.61
N GLN A 370 23.94 -47.46 56.63
CA GLN A 370 23.73 -47.74 55.20
C GLN A 370 25.09 -47.75 54.51
N GLN A 371 25.24 -48.51 53.43
CA GLN A 371 26.48 -48.63 52.67
C GLN A 371 26.23 -48.43 51.17
N ARG A 372 27.25 -47.97 50.44
CA ARG A 372 27.29 -47.93 48.97
C ARG A 372 28.71 -48.15 48.46
N GLY A 373 28.87 -48.66 47.24
CA GLY A 373 30.15 -49.05 46.66
C GLY A 373 30.44 -48.37 45.32
N ARG A 374 31.73 -48.26 44.96
CA ARG A 374 32.21 -47.86 43.62
C ARG A 374 33.43 -48.69 43.23
N SER A 375 33.70 -48.79 41.93
CA SER A 375 34.76 -49.62 41.33
C SER A 375 35.83 -48.74 40.69
N CYS A 376 37.11 -49.10 40.84
CA CYS A 376 38.23 -48.41 40.21
C CYS A 376 38.52 -49.07 38.85
N ASP A 377 38.65 -48.26 37.79
CA ASP A 377 38.88 -48.73 36.42
C ASP A 377 40.33 -48.41 36.03
N ASP A 378 41.24 -49.38 36.19
CA ASP A 378 42.69 -49.16 36.21
C ASP A 378 43.32 -49.39 34.82
N THR A 379 43.48 -48.33 34.02
CA THR A 379 44.50 -48.28 32.95
C THR A 379 45.26 -46.95 32.80
N SER A 380 45.01 -45.90 33.62
CA SER A 380 45.85 -44.69 33.56
C SER A 380 46.01 -43.81 34.82
N ASN A 381 45.21 -43.93 35.89
CA ASN A 381 45.41 -43.13 37.15
C ASN A 381 45.26 -43.97 38.45
N LYS A 382 46.00 -43.60 39.51
CA LYS A 382 45.93 -44.25 40.83
C LYS A 382 44.69 -43.80 41.61
N CYS A 383 43.70 -44.68 41.73
CA CYS A 383 42.51 -44.47 42.56
C CYS A 383 42.84 -44.27 44.05
N ALA A 384 42.72 -43.04 44.57
CA ALA A 384 42.94 -42.73 45.98
C ALA A 384 41.60 -42.68 46.77
N GLY A 385 41.56 -43.30 47.95
CA GLY A 385 40.37 -43.36 48.84
C GLY A 385 39.66 -44.73 48.87
N PRO A 386 38.68 -44.94 49.77
CA PRO A 386 38.01 -46.23 49.91
C PRO A 386 36.97 -46.48 48.79
N SER A 387 36.83 -47.75 48.36
CA SER A 387 35.82 -48.21 47.39
C SER A 387 34.42 -48.42 47.99
N ILE A 388 34.28 -48.28 49.31
CA ILE A 388 33.03 -48.45 50.05
C ILE A 388 32.83 -47.27 51.00
N GLN A 389 31.64 -46.67 50.95
CA GLN A 389 31.23 -45.58 51.85
C GLN A 389 30.13 -46.08 52.79
N THR A 390 30.25 -45.79 54.10
CA THR A 390 29.25 -46.15 55.12
C THR A 390 28.74 -44.90 55.82
N ARG A 391 27.41 -44.76 55.99
CA ARG A 391 26.80 -43.67 56.77
C ARG A 391 25.88 -44.22 57.86
N LYS A 392 25.68 -43.47 58.94
CA LYS A 392 24.76 -43.85 60.02
C LYS A 392 23.31 -43.51 59.65
N CYS A 393 22.38 -44.40 60.00
CA CYS A 393 20.94 -44.19 59.95
C CYS A 393 20.36 -44.42 61.36
N SER A 394 19.24 -43.79 61.70
CA SER A 394 18.58 -43.98 63.01
C SER A 394 17.08 -44.17 62.83
N LEU A 395 16.59 -45.31 63.30
CA LEU A 395 15.17 -45.67 63.39
C LEU A 395 14.81 -45.80 64.90
N GLY A 396 13.52 -45.80 65.28
CA GLY A 396 13.05 -45.60 66.68
C GLY A 396 13.71 -46.48 67.78
N LYS A 397 13.60 -46.08 69.07
CA LYS A 397 14.34 -46.69 70.22
C LYS A 397 14.15 -48.22 70.34
N CYS A 398 15.25 -48.99 70.38
CA CYS A 398 15.27 -50.44 70.61
C CYS A 398 15.24 -50.86 72.09
N ASP A 399 14.70 -52.05 72.37
CA ASP A 399 14.68 -52.73 73.68
C ASP A 399 16.08 -53.33 74.05
N ARG A 400 16.56 -53.13 75.29
CA ARG A 400 17.99 -53.20 75.67
C ARG A 400 18.44 -54.52 76.34
N ARG A 401 17.77 -55.65 76.08
CA ARG A 401 18.03 -56.94 76.81
C ARG A 401 18.60 -58.11 76.00
N VAL A 402 19.00 -57.95 74.73
CA VAL A 402 19.36 -59.07 73.83
C VAL A 402 20.85 -59.04 73.39
N ARG A 403 21.52 -60.20 73.34
CA ARG A 403 22.89 -60.44 72.79
C ARG A 403 22.85 -60.33 71.26
N GLN A 404 23.84 -59.67 70.64
CA GLN A 404 23.86 -59.46 69.18
C GLN A 404 25.13 -60.04 68.53
N ASP A 405 24.94 -61.07 67.71
CA ASP A 405 25.98 -61.75 66.94
C ASP A 405 26.38 -60.93 65.68
N GLY A 406 27.58 -61.20 65.17
CA GLY A 406 28.11 -60.55 63.97
C GLY A 406 27.40 -60.97 62.70
N GLY A 407 27.06 -60.00 61.85
CA GLY A 407 26.53 -60.22 60.51
C GLY A 407 27.52 -59.76 59.42
N TRP A 408 27.63 -60.55 58.36
CA TRP A 408 28.42 -60.19 57.17
C TRP A 408 27.82 -58.98 56.46
N SER A 409 28.65 -58.09 55.94
CA SER A 409 28.27 -57.09 54.95
C SER A 409 27.85 -57.77 53.65
N LEU A 410 27.16 -57.03 52.78
CA LEU A 410 26.99 -57.46 51.41
C LEU A 410 28.37 -57.63 50.73
N TRP A 411 28.45 -58.56 49.79
CA TRP A 411 29.65 -58.74 48.97
C TRP A 411 29.91 -57.53 48.09
N SER A 412 31.18 -57.23 47.85
CA SER A 412 31.57 -56.34 46.76
C SER A 412 31.10 -56.91 45.41
N PRO A 413 30.97 -56.07 44.38
CA PRO A 413 30.91 -56.54 43.01
C PRO A 413 32.12 -57.44 42.68
N TRP A 414 31.96 -58.33 41.70
CA TRP A 414 33.06 -59.13 41.17
C TRP A 414 34.06 -58.24 40.43
N SER A 415 35.36 -58.53 40.57
CA SER A 415 36.40 -57.90 39.77
C SER A 415 36.24 -58.24 38.28
N ALA A 416 36.88 -57.45 37.40
CA ALA A 416 37.06 -57.83 36.01
C ALA A 416 37.79 -59.18 35.88
N CYS A 417 37.55 -59.88 34.76
CA CYS A 417 38.18 -61.17 34.47
C CYS A 417 39.69 -60.99 34.36
N SER A 418 40.46 -61.84 35.04
CA SER A 418 41.92 -61.69 35.13
C SER A 418 42.67 -61.87 33.80
N VAL A 419 41.99 -62.23 32.72
CA VAL A 419 42.55 -62.38 31.37
C VAL A 419 41.59 -61.79 30.31
N THR A 420 42.13 -61.41 29.16
CA THR A 420 41.37 -60.78 28.06
C THR A 420 41.02 -61.72 26.89
N CYS A 421 41.69 -62.87 26.73
CA CYS A 421 41.29 -64.00 25.85
C CYS A 421 41.64 -65.33 26.53
N GLY A 422 40.86 -66.39 26.32
CA GLY A 422 40.99 -67.67 27.04
C GLY A 422 40.39 -67.68 28.46
N GLU A 423 40.75 -68.66 29.30
CA GLU A 423 40.20 -68.84 30.66
C GLU A 423 40.95 -67.99 31.72
N GLY A 424 40.21 -67.30 32.60
CA GLY A 424 40.70 -66.47 33.71
C GLY A 424 39.83 -66.56 34.96
N LEU A 425 40.03 -65.66 35.94
CA LEU A 425 39.37 -65.67 37.25
C LEU A 425 38.82 -64.27 37.64
N ILE A 426 37.71 -64.23 38.39
CA ILE A 426 37.10 -63.04 39.02
C ILE A 426 36.99 -63.21 40.53
N THR A 427 37.13 -62.13 41.32
CA THR A 427 37.13 -62.18 42.80
C THR A 427 36.24 -61.10 43.44
N ARG A 428 35.57 -61.40 44.56
CA ARG A 428 34.80 -60.45 45.40
C ARG A 428 35.05 -60.63 46.90
N ILE A 429 34.80 -59.60 47.72
CA ILE A 429 35.08 -59.60 49.17
C ILE A 429 33.92 -59.04 50.03
N ARG A 430 33.79 -59.46 51.29
CA ARG A 430 32.83 -58.95 52.29
C ARG A 430 33.45 -58.91 53.70
N HIS A 431 32.92 -58.06 54.59
CA HIS A 431 33.44 -57.84 55.93
C HIS A 431 32.40 -58.08 57.03
N CYS A 432 32.78 -58.60 58.20
CA CYS A 432 31.85 -58.90 59.29
C CYS A 432 31.53 -57.65 60.12
N ASN A 433 30.68 -56.76 59.61
CA ASN A 433 30.40 -55.48 60.26
C ASN A 433 28.94 -55.00 60.16
N ALA A 434 28.01 -55.87 59.76
CA ALA A 434 26.60 -55.54 59.52
C ALA A 434 25.63 -56.56 60.15
N PRO A 435 25.41 -56.54 61.49
CA PRO A 435 26.02 -55.67 62.48
C PRO A 435 27.34 -56.25 63.03
N VAL A 436 28.20 -55.42 63.61
CA VAL A 436 29.41 -55.87 64.32
C VAL A 436 29.00 -56.62 65.61
N PRO A 437 29.61 -57.77 65.96
CA PRO A 437 29.25 -58.49 67.18
C PRO A 437 29.45 -57.63 68.43
N GLN A 438 28.49 -57.64 69.36
CA GLN A 438 28.56 -56.89 70.61
C GLN A 438 28.22 -57.76 71.83
N ARG A 439 28.84 -57.43 72.98
CA ARG A 439 28.60 -58.09 74.29
C ARG A 439 28.77 -59.62 74.26
N GLY A 440 29.83 -60.09 73.60
CA GLY A 440 30.18 -61.52 73.53
C GLY A 440 29.27 -62.33 72.60
N GLY A 441 28.65 -61.69 71.61
CA GLY A 441 28.07 -62.37 70.46
C GLY A 441 29.14 -62.99 69.54
N ASN A 442 28.77 -64.02 68.79
CA ASN A 442 29.69 -64.77 67.94
C ASN A 442 30.16 -63.96 66.73
N ASP A 443 31.39 -64.21 66.27
CA ASP A 443 31.91 -63.66 65.01
C ASP A 443 31.25 -64.33 63.79
N CYS A 444 31.31 -63.70 62.62
CA CYS A 444 30.66 -64.21 61.41
C CYS A 444 31.32 -65.51 60.90
N ALA A 445 30.53 -66.52 60.54
CA ALA A 445 31.05 -67.79 60.01
C ALA A 445 31.15 -67.77 58.46
N GLY A 446 32.32 -68.13 57.91
CA GLY A 446 32.61 -68.22 56.47
C GLY A 446 33.78 -67.33 56.02
N ASP A 447 34.24 -67.47 54.76
CA ASP A 447 35.33 -66.64 54.24
C ASP A 447 34.84 -65.26 53.75
N GLY A 448 35.67 -64.25 53.99
CA GLY A 448 35.42 -62.86 53.55
C GLY A 448 35.86 -62.57 52.11
N ARG A 449 36.30 -63.57 51.34
CA ARG A 449 36.79 -63.44 49.96
C ARG A 449 36.40 -64.67 49.14
N GLU A 450 35.84 -64.46 47.95
CA GLU A 450 35.39 -65.52 47.03
C GLU A 450 35.98 -65.29 45.63
N THR A 451 36.44 -66.34 44.94
CA THR A 451 37.03 -66.31 43.60
C THR A 451 36.40 -67.38 42.70
N GLN A 452 36.07 -67.04 41.44
CA GLN A 452 35.46 -67.93 40.43
C GLN A 452 36.11 -67.77 39.04
N SER A 453 35.97 -68.75 38.15
CA SER A 453 36.51 -68.72 36.78
C SER A 453 35.61 -68.02 35.74
N CYS A 454 36.22 -67.42 34.72
CA CYS A 454 35.58 -66.71 33.60
C CYS A 454 36.30 -67.03 32.27
N ASN A 455 35.57 -67.26 31.17
CA ASN A 455 36.16 -67.62 29.86
C ASN A 455 35.87 -66.58 28.76
N LYS A 456 36.87 -66.31 27.90
CA LYS A 456 36.84 -65.42 26.73
C LYS A 456 37.36 -66.15 25.46
N ASP A 457 37.19 -65.54 24.27
CA ASP A 457 37.42 -66.15 22.93
C ASP A 457 38.87 -66.68 22.66
N PRO A 458 39.09 -67.55 21.63
CA PRO A 458 40.40 -68.13 21.31
C PRO A 458 41.45 -67.11 20.79
N CYS A 459 42.73 -67.30 21.15
CA CYS A 459 43.80 -66.33 20.93
C CYS A 459 44.57 -66.46 19.56
N PRO A 460 45.31 -65.42 19.11
CA PRO A 460 45.68 -65.20 17.68
C PRO A 460 47.03 -65.76 17.11
N ILE A 461 47.22 -65.81 15.75
CA ILE A 461 48.46 -66.28 15.02
C ILE A 461 49.12 -65.21 14.09
N ASP A 462 50.40 -64.87 14.32
CA ASP A 462 51.12 -63.71 13.72
C ASP A 462 51.78 -63.96 12.32
N GLY A 463 52.02 -62.92 11.49
CA GLY A 463 52.58 -63.01 10.11
C GLY A 463 54.02 -62.50 9.87
N GLY A 464 54.66 -62.90 8.75
CA GLY A 464 56.05 -62.59 8.33
C GLY A 464 56.25 -61.98 6.92
N TRP A 465 57.29 -61.14 6.74
CA TRP A 465 57.55 -60.31 5.52
C TRP A 465 58.21 -61.07 4.35
N GLY A 466 57.85 -60.70 3.11
CA GLY A 466 58.57 -61.03 1.87
C GLY A 466 59.67 -60.02 1.48
N PRO A 467 60.40 -60.22 0.36
CA PRO A 467 61.51 -59.35 -0.06
C PRO A 467 61.07 -57.97 -0.60
N TRP A 468 61.97 -56.98 -0.54
CA TRP A 468 61.76 -55.57 -0.97
C TRP A 468 61.90 -55.33 -2.48
N SER A 469 61.17 -54.35 -3.00
CA SER A 469 61.29 -53.81 -4.37
C SER A 469 62.51 -52.89 -4.54
N PRO A 470 62.88 -52.51 -5.78
CA PRO A 470 63.78 -51.38 -6.04
C PRO A 470 63.20 -50.03 -5.56
N TRP A 471 64.07 -49.04 -5.34
CA TRP A 471 63.69 -47.67 -4.94
C TRP A 471 63.07 -46.86 -6.08
N ALA A 472 62.01 -46.12 -5.79
CA ALA A 472 61.35 -45.16 -6.67
C ALA A 472 62.15 -43.85 -6.82
N THR A 473 61.75 -42.99 -7.77
CA THR A 473 62.29 -41.63 -7.93
C THR A 473 61.85 -40.73 -6.76
N CYS A 474 62.67 -39.74 -6.41
CA CYS A 474 62.42 -38.85 -5.26
C CYS A 474 61.16 -38.00 -5.45
N SER A 475 60.34 -37.86 -4.39
CA SER A 475 59.04 -37.17 -4.44
C SER A 475 59.10 -35.65 -4.52
N ALA A 476 60.24 -35.03 -4.16
CA ALA A 476 60.42 -33.57 -4.19
C ALA A 476 61.83 -33.22 -4.66
N THR A 477 61.98 -32.09 -5.34
CA THR A 477 63.25 -31.66 -5.96
C THR A 477 64.13 -30.82 -5.02
N CYS A 478 63.58 -30.19 -3.98
CA CYS A 478 64.29 -29.52 -2.88
C CYS A 478 63.44 -29.55 -1.58
N GLY A 479 63.97 -29.08 -0.46
CA GLY A 479 63.31 -29.02 0.87
C GLY A 479 63.32 -30.33 1.66
N GLY A 480 63.89 -31.38 1.08
CA GLY A 480 63.73 -32.76 1.53
C GLY A 480 62.52 -33.43 0.88
N GLY A 481 62.78 -34.34 -0.06
CA GLY A 481 61.79 -35.28 -0.61
C GLY A 481 62.02 -36.70 -0.10
N LEU A 482 61.07 -37.60 -0.36
CA LEU A 482 61.15 -39.01 0.02
C LEU A 482 61.16 -39.87 -1.23
N LYS A 483 62.12 -40.79 -1.34
CA LYS A 483 62.04 -41.92 -2.29
C LYS A 483 61.62 -43.15 -1.52
N SER A 484 60.84 -44.05 -2.13
CA SER A 484 60.24 -45.18 -1.43
C SER A 484 60.48 -46.52 -2.14
N ARG A 485 60.50 -47.63 -1.40
CA ARG A 485 60.45 -49.01 -1.93
C ARG A 485 59.55 -49.87 -1.06
N VAL A 486 58.95 -50.94 -1.59
CA VAL A 486 57.86 -51.68 -0.93
C VAL A 486 58.11 -53.20 -0.83
N ARG A 487 57.58 -53.86 0.22
CA ARG A 487 57.57 -55.33 0.43
C ARG A 487 56.20 -55.77 0.99
N GLU A 488 55.82 -57.02 0.77
CA GLU A 488 54.51 -57.55 1.17
C GLU A 488 54.56 -58.61 2.29
N CYS A 489 53.58 -58.61 3.19
CA CYS A 489 53.50 -59.45 4.39
C CYS A 489 52.76 -60.77 4.10
N ASN A 490 53.45 -61.72 3.47
CA ASN A 490 52.81 -62.94 2.96
C ASN A 490 53.57 -64.24 3.27
N SER A 491 54.55 -64.24 4.20
CA SER A 491 55.42 -65.40 4.48
C SER A 491 55.69 -65.60 5.99
N PRO A 492 54.76 -66.21 6.78
CA PRO A 492 53.38 -66.55 6.46
C PRO A 492 52.40 -65.39 6.73
N GLY A 493 51.16 -65.46 6.22
CA GLY A 493 50.13 -64.44 6.49
C GLY A 493 49.46 -64.61 7.88
N PRO A 494 49.06 -63.53 8.58
CA PRO A 494 48.44 -63.61 9.92
C PRO A 494 47.03 -64.21 9.90
N GLN A 495 46.65 -64.99 10.92
CA GLN A 495 45.32 -65.61 11.06
C GLN A 495 44.79 -65.54 12.51
N HIS A 496 43.46 -65.70 12.68
CA HIS A 496 42.75 -65.64 13.96
C HIS A 496 43.05 -64.39 14.83
N GLY A 497 43.35 -63.27 14.17
CA GLY A 497 43.63 -61.97 14.80
C GLY A 497 45.10 -61.69 15.10
N GLY A 498 46.04 -62.53 14.62
CA GLY A 498 47.43 -62.37 14.98
C GLY A 498 48.11 -61.23 14.25
N ARG A 499 49.23 -60.82 14.82
CA ARG A 499 49.91 -59.58 14.52
C ARG A 499 50.35 -59.58 13.06
N LYS A 500 49.99 -58.51 12.36
CA LYS A 500 50.56 -58.19 11.05
C LYS A 500 52.08 -58.10 11.18
N CYS A 501 52.80 -58.35 10.09
CA CYS A 501 54.24 -58.26 10.08
C CYS A 501 54.72 -56.92 10.63
N LEU A 502 55.71 -56.95 11.54
CA LEU A 502 56.22 -55.77 12.24
C LEU A 502 57.40 -55.15 11.49
N GLY A 503 57.40 -53.82 11.35
CA GLY A 503 58.28 -53.03 10.48
C GLY A 503 57.56 -52.58 9.21
N ASP A 504 57.96 -51.49 8.58
CA ASP A 504 57.16 -50.91 7.50
C ASP A 504 57.15 -51.81 6.25
N SER A 505 56.02 -51.85 5.53
CA SER A 505 55.91 -52.44 4.18
C SER A 505 56.47 -51.52 3.10
N ILE A 506 56.78 -50.28 3.46
CA ILE A 506 57.29 -49.24 2.59
C ILE A 506 58.45 -48.58 3.33
N GLU A 507 59.66 -48.71 2.80
CA GLU A 507 60.82 -47.99 3.31
C GLU A 507 60.91 -46.67 2.56
N ASN A 508 61.09 -45.57 3.29
CA ASN A 508 61.24 -44.23 2.74
C ASN A 508 62.60 -43.66 3.16
N GLU A 509 63.35 -43.08 2.21
CA GLU A 509 64.62 -42.41 2.50
C GLU A 509 64.55 -40.95 2.06
N VAL A 510 65.07 -40.05 2.91
CA VAL A 510 65.10 -38.61 2.64
C VAL A 510 66.18 -38.28 1.62
N CYS A 511 65.75 -37.78 0.47
CA CYS A 511 66.56 -37.27 -0.64
C CYS A 511 66.39 -35.75 -0.78
N ASN A 512 67.30 -35.07 -1.48
CA ASN A 512 67.23 -33.62 -1.80
C ASN A 512 67.10 -32.65 -0.60
N ARG A 513 68.03 -32.72 0.37
CA ARG A 513 68.03 -32.00 1.67
C ARG A 513 68.43 -30.50 1.65
N GLN A 514 68.40 -29.83 0.50
CA GLN A 514 68.64 -28.37 0.48
C GLN A 514 67.35 -27.65 0.87
N GLU A 515 67.40 -26.61 1.71
CA GLU A 515 66.20 -25.89 2.19
C GLU A 515 65.39 -25.25 1.05
N CYS A 516 64.06 -25.31 1.16
CA CYS A 516 63.12 -24.61 0.28
C CYS A 516 62.89 -23.17 0.76
N PRO A 517 62.50 -22.25 -0.13
CA PRO A 517 62.16 -20.87 0.24
C PRO A 517 61.00 -20.82 1.27
N ILE A 518 61.09 -19.92 2.27
CA ILE A 518 60.07 -19.70 3.31
C ILE A 518 58.97 -18.78 2.75
N ASP A 519 57.70 -19.14 2.93
CA ASP A 519 56.56 -18.32 2.51
C ASP A 519 56.10 -17.37 3.66
N GLY A 520 56.33 -16.06 3.53
CA GLY A 520 56.07 -15.04 4.56
C GLY A 520 54.59 -14.78 4.88
N CYS A 521 53.67 -15.12 3.97
CA CYS A 521 52.23 -14.85 4.09
C CYS A 521 51.45 -15.81 5.00
N LEU A 522 52.07 -16.91 5.45
CA LEU A 522 51.45 -17.88 6.37
C LEU A 522 51.13 -17.30 7.77
N SER A 523 51.66 -16.12 8.09
CA SER A 523 51.42 -15.42 9.36
C SER A 523 50.21 -14.46 9.33
N ASN A 524 49.47 -14.39 8.21
CA ASN A 524 48.40 -13.42 7.94
C ASN A 524 48.77 -11.97 8.33
N PRO A 525 49.86 -11.42 7.79
CA PRO A 525 50.33 -10.10 8.19
C PRO A 525 49.57 -8.93 7.54
N CYS A 526 48.71 -9.21 6.55
CA CYS A 526 47.90 -8.22 5.83
C CYS A 526 46.49 -8.11 6.42
N PHE A 527 45.84 -6.97 6.21
CA PHE A 527 44.47 -6.71 6.65
C PHE A 527 43.48 -7.73 6.03
N SER A 528 42.40 -8.04 6.75
CA SER A 528 41.45 -9.08 6.33
C SER A 528 40.87 -8.78 4.94
N GLY A 529 41.05 -9.71 4.00
CA GLY A 529 40.62 -9.55 2.60
C GLY A 529 41.67 -8.95 1.65
N VAL A 530 42.85 -8.56 2.15
CA VAL A 530 43.97 -8.07 1.32
C VAL A 530 44.86 -9.24 0.86
N GLU A 531 45.19 -9.25 -0.43
CA GLU A 531 46.11 -10.24 -1.01
C GLU A 531 47.53 -10.05 -0.45
N CYS A 532 48.11 -11.12 0.09
CA CYS A 532 49.49 -11.13 0.59
C CYS A 532 50.39 -11.82 -0.44
N ILE A 533 51.47 -11.14 -0.86
CA ILE A 533 52.43 -11.65 -1.84
C ILE A 533 53.76 -11.89 -1.14
N THR A 534 54.26 -13.12 -1.19
CA THR A 534 55.59 -13.45 -0.67
C THR A 534 56.66 -13.35 -1.76
N ALA A 535 57.75 -12.64 -1.45
CA ALA A 535 58.96 -12.59 -2.26
C ALA A 535 59.86 -13.82 -2.04
N SER A 536 60.74 -14.08 -3.00
CA SER A 536 61.61 -15.27 -3.02
C SER A 536 62.65 -15.35 -1.90
N ASP A 537 62.82 -14.29 -1.11
CA ASP A 537 63.66 -14.21 0.08
C ASP A 537 62.89 -14.44 1.41
N GLY A 538 61.57 -14.67 1.33
CA GLY A 538 60.69 -14.87 2.49
C GLY A 538 60.14 -13.60 3.12
N SER A 539 60.40 -12.42 2.53
CA SER A 539 59.67 -11.19 2.85
C SER A 539 58.27 -11.19 2.22
N TRP A 540 57.34 -10.41 2.78
CA TRP A 540 55.96 -10.33 2.32
C TRP A 540 55.56 -8.87 2.06
N GLU A 541 54.69 -8.67 1.08
CA GLU A 541 54.10 -7.38 0.74
C GLU A 541 52.58 -7.55 0.67
N CYS A 542 51.85 -6.58 1.25
CA CYS A 542 50.40 -6.56 1.17
C CYS A 542 49.95 -5.78 -0.06
N GLY A 543 48.94 -6.31 -0.74
CA GLY A 543 48.23 -5.63 -1.80
C GLY A 543 47.44 -4.42 -1.30
N PRO A 544 46.68 -3.75 -2.19
CA PRO A 544 45.83 -2.63 -1.81
C PRO A 544 44.72 -3.05 -0.84
N CYS A 545 44.24 -2.11 -0.03
CA CYS A 545 43.09 -2.33 0.85
C CYS A 545 41.83 -2.71 0.05
N PRO A 546 40.89 -3.46 0.65
CA PRO A 546 39.63 -3.81 -0.01
C PRO A 546 38.80 -2.56 -0.30
N ASN A 547 37.90 -2.64 -1.27
CA ASN A 547 36.97 -1.54 -1.59
C ASN A 547 36.20 -1.10 -0.33
N GLY A 548 36.06 0.22 -0.12
CA GLY A 548 35.51 0.80 1.11
C GLY A 548 36.55 1.08 2.19
N TYR A 549 37.81 0.66 1.99
CA TYR A 549 38.90 0.98 2.90
C TYR A 549 40.06 1.69 2.19
N HIS A 550 40.80 2.50 2.95
CA HIS A 550 42.02 3.15 2.51
C HIS A 550 43.18 2.83 3.46
N GLY A 551 44.40 2.78 2.94
CA GLY A 551 45.57 2.45 3.75
C GLY A 551 46.67 1.77 2.95
N ASN A 552 47.58 1.11 3.67
CA ASN A 552 48.79 0.51 3.10
C ASN A 552 48.72 -1.02 2.96
N GLY A 553 47.53 -1.61 3.07
CA GLY A 553 47.30 -3.06 2.98
C GLY A 553 47.58 -3.84 4.26
N THR A 554 48.39 -3.29 5.19
CA THR A 554 48.57 -3.83 6.55
C THR A 554 47.61 -3.20 7.56
N SER A 555 47.37 -1.91 7.42
CA SER A 555 46.38 -1.14 8.17
C SER A 555 45.46 -0.50 7.17
N CYS A 556 44.18 -0.88 7.22
CA CYS A 556 43.14 -0.36 6.36
C CYS A 556 42.06 0.27 7.25
N GLU A 557 41.72 1.52 6.97
CA GLU A 557 40.71 2.32 7.69
C GLU A 557 39.53 2.55 6.76
N ASP A 558 38.33 2.55 7.33
CA ASP A 558 37.09 2.77 6.60
C ASP A 558 37.12 4.13 5.87
N VAL A 559 36.58 4.15 4.66
CA VAL A 559 36.48 5.36 3.84
C VAL A 559 35.10 5.95 4.06
N ASN A 560 35.03 7.18 4.58
CA ASN A 560 33.75 7.87 4.66
C ASN A 560 33.33 8.41 3.29
N GLU A 561 32.56 7.62 2.51
CA GLU A 561 32.12 8.06 1.19
C GLU A 561 31.16 9.26 1.24
N CYS A 562 30.43 9.44 2.34
CA CYS A 562 29.53 10.58 2.54
C CYS A 562 30.27 11.92 2.55
N ASP A 563 31.46 11.98 3.16
CA ASP A 563 32.30 13.19 3.18
C ASP A 563 32.98 13.44 1.82
N MET A 564 33.27 12.36 1.08
CA MET A 564 34.00 12.44 -0.18
C MET A 564 33.12 12.75 -1.40
N VAL A 565 31.82 12.49 -1.33
CA VAL A 565 30.85 12.75 -2.42
C VAL A 565 29.65 13.55 -1.89
N SER A 566 29.70 14.86 -2.13
CA SER A 566 28.76 15.85 -1.57
C SER A 566 27.35 15.88 -2.19
N ASP A 567 27.09 15.07 -3.22
CA ASP A 567 25.81 14.98 -3.93
C ASP A 567 25.36 13.52 -4.10
N LEU A 568 25.83 12.64 -3.22
CA LEU A 568 25.52 11.22 -3.25
C LEU A 568 24.07 10.95 -2.78
N CYS A 569 23.61 11.58 -1.70
CA CYS A 569 22.24 11.46 -1.19
C CYS A 569 21.47 12.77 -1.33
N HIS A 570 20.14 12.71 -1.27
CA HIS A 570 19.28 13.88 -1.31
C HIS A 570 19.57 14.80 -0.09
N LYS A 571 19.38 16.10 -0.29
CA LYS A 571 19.68 17.11 0.74
C LYS A 571 18.38 17.67 1.29
N VAL A 572 18.25 17.66 2.62
CA VAL A 572 17.15 18.29 3.35
C VAL A 572 17.76 19.40 4.21
N GLY A 573 17.25 20.63 4.11
CA GLY A 573 17.84 21.80 4.79
C GLY A 573 19.30 22.06 4.43
N GLY A 574 19.74 21.67 3.23
CA GLY A 574 21.13 21.79 2.77
C GLY A 574 22.10 20.71 3.30
N LEU A 575 21.65 19.81 4.18
CA LEU A 575 22.43 18.70 4.72
C LEU A 575 22.15 17.41 3.93
N GLN A 576 23.21 16.67 3.58
CA GLN A 576 23.09 15.41 2.85
C GLN A 576 22.68 14.27 3.78
N GLN A 577 21.64 13.52 3.40
CA GLN A 577 21.08 12.41 4.18
C GLN A 577 21.83 11.10 3.94
N CYS A 578 23.14 11.09 4.19
CA CYS A 578 24.04 9.97 3.96
C CYS A 578 24.55 9.37 5.28
N VAL A 579 24.56 8.04 5.36
CA VAL A 579 25.06 7.30 6.51
C VAL A 579 26.27 6.46 6.09
N ASN A 580 27.42 6.75 6.72
CA ASN A 580 28.64 5.97 6.55
C ASN A 580 28.56 4.64 7.31
N THR A 581 29.07 3.57 6.70
CA THR A 581 29.06 2.21 7.26
C THR A 581 30.45 1.58 7.15
N ASP A 582 30.79 0.62 8.00
CA ASP A 582 32.08 -0.07 7.95
C ASP A 582 31.89 -1.51 7.41
N PRO A 583 32.10 -1.77 6.10
CA PRO A 583 32.49 -0.83 5.03
C PRO A 583 31.34 -0.29 4.17
N GLY A 584 31.54 0.92 3.61
CA GLY A 584 30.73 1.52 2.56
C GLY A 584 29.74 2.59 3.04
N PHE A 585 28.66 2.80 2.29
CA PHE A 585 27.65 3.80 2.64
C PHE A 585 26.23 3.34 2.28
N HIS A 586 25.25 4.03 2.87
CA HIS A 586 23.88 4.03 2.36
C HIS A 586 23.22 5.40 2.53
N CYS A 587 22.31 5.73 1.63
CA CYS A 587 21.44 6.88 1.77
C CYS A 587 20.22 6.55 2.64
N LEU A 588 19.72 7.53 3.38
CA LEU A 588 18.38 7.46 3.98
C LEU A 588 17.31 7.43 2.87
N PRO A 589 16.09 6.95 3.15
CA PRO A 589 15.00 7.06 2.20
C PRO A 589 14.74 8.53 1.82
N CYS A 590 14.09 8.74 0.67
CA CYS A 590 13.65 10.07 0.31
C CYS A 590 12.77 10.65 1.44
N PRO A 591 12.87 11.96 1.72
CA PRO A 591 12.05 12.61 2.72
C PRO A 591 10.56 12.46 2.40
N PRO A 592 9.66 12.66 3.39
CA PRO A 592 8.22 12.70 3.15
C PRO A 592 7.87 13.60 1.96
N ARG A 593 6.79 13.28 1.24
CA ARG A 593 6.37 13.92 -0.02
C ARG A 593 7.31 13.73 -1.22
N TYR A 594 8.44 13.05 -1.07
CA TYR A 594 9.31 12.64 -2.17
C TYR A 594 9.39 11.12 -2.33
N LYS A 595 9.54 10.67 -3.56
CA LYS A 595 9.73 9.24 -3.90
C LYS A 595 10.99 9.09 -4.74
N GLY A 596 11.74 8.02 -4.51
CA GLY A 596 13.00 7.86 -5.21
C GLY A 596 13.78 6.62 -4.85
N THR A 597 15.00 6.56 -5.36
CA THR A 597 15.92 5.46 -5.08
C THR A 597 16.51 5.59 -3.68
N GLN A 598 16.96 4.47 -3.11
CA GLN A 598 17.74 4.46 -1.87
C GLN A 598 19.10 3.79 -2.14
N PRO A 599 20.09 4.53 -2.67
CA PRO A 599 21.39 3.97 -2.98
C PRO A 599 22.13 3.45 -1.76
N TYR A 600 22.79 2.32 -1.96
CA TYR A 600 23.81 1.79 -1.07
C TYR A 600 24.98 1.29 -1.92
N GLY A 601 26.16 1.21 -1.32
CA GLY A 601 27.36 0.81 -2.05
C GLY A 601 28.58 0.75 -1.17
N ILE A 602 29.67 0.24 -1.74
CA ILE A 602 30.97 0.14 -1.07
C ILE A 602 32.00 0.83 -1.96
N GLY A 603 32.73 1.80 -1.41
CA GLY A 603 33.78 2.54 -2.11
C GLY A 603 33.29 3.78 -2.86
N VAL A 604 34.22 4.72 -3.03
CA VAL A 604 33.97 6.06 -3.61
C VAL A 604 33.50 6.02 -5.06
N GLU A 605 33.89 5.02 -5.86
CA GLU A 605 33.41 4.91 -7.24
C GLU A 605 31.93 4.54 -7.31
N SER A 606 31.46 3.65 -6.44
CA SER A 606 30.04 3.32 -6.30
C SER A 606 29.26 4.55 -5.82
N ALA A 607 29.83 5.34 -4.91
CA ALA A 607 29.23 6.59 -4.44
C ALA A 607 29.08 7.67 -5.53
N LYS A 608 29.98 7.69 -6.52
CA LYS A 608 29.92 8.67 -7.63
C LYS A 608 28.89 8.30 -8.70
N THR A 609 28.62 7.01 -8.89
CA THR A 609 27.75 6.52 -9.96
C THR A 609 26.32 6.25 -9.47
N ASN A 610 26.15 5.79 -8.24
CA ASN A 610 24.85 5.43 -7.66
C ASN A 610 24.32 6.55 -6.76
N LYS A 611 23.86 7.65 -7.38
CA LYS A 611 23.33 8.82 -6.66
C LYS A 611 21.83 8.69 -6.39
N GLN A 612 21.39 9.26 -5.28
CA GLN A 612 20.00 9.28 -4.91
C GLN A 612 19.25 10.31 -5.76
N VAL A 613 18.14 9.88 -6.34
CA VAL A 613 17.20 10.76 -7.03
C VAL A 613 15.88 10.67 -6.28
N CYS A 614 15.45 11.79 -5.72
CA CYS A 614 14.15 11.95 -5.07
C CYS A 614 13.33 12.93 -5.90
N GLU A 615 12.20 12.46 -6.42
CA GLU A 615 11.25 13.26 -7.20
C GLU A 615 10.01 13.57 -6.34
N PRO A 616 9.37 14.74 -6.52
CA PRO A 616 8.11 15.06 -5.87
C PRO A 616 7.07 13.97 -6.09
N TYR A 617 6.52 13.43 -5.00
CA TYR A 617 5.51 12.38 -5.03
C TYR A 617 4.14 12.98 -5.36
N ASN A 618 3.40 12.38 -6.31
CA ASN A 618 2.04 12.80 -6.61
C ASN A 618 1.13 11.57 -6.68
N PRO A 619 0.35 11.29 -5.62
CA PRO A 619 -0.50 10.11 -5.54
C PRO A 619 -1.49 9.97 -6.70
N CYS A 620 -1.99 11.10 -7.24
CA CYS A 620 -2.94 11.12 -8.36
C CYS A 620 -2.28 10.78 -9.68
N LYS A 621 -1.12 11.39 -9.99
CA LYS A 621 -0.38 11.12 -11.22
C LYS A 621 0.23 9.71 -11.23
N ASP A 622 0.68 9.26 -10.07
CA ASP A 622 1.32 7.96 -9.91
C ASP A 622 0.30 6.82 -9.76
N ASN A 623 -1.01 7.12 -9.81
CA ASN A 623 -2.11 6.17 -9.59
C ASN A 623 -1.93 5.32 -8.32
N SER A 624 -1.44 5.95 -7.25
CA SER A 624 -1.19 5.30 -5.95
C SER A 624 -2.16 5.77 -4.86
N HIS A 625 -3.19 6.52 -5.25
CA HIS A 625 -4.26 6.99 -4.39
C HIS A 625 -5.26 5.87 -4.01
N SER A 626 -5.97 6.09 -2.91
CA SER A 626 -7.02 5.18 -2.40
C SER A 626 -8.45 5.59 -2.79
N CYS A 627 -8.62 6.56 -3.69
CA CYS A 627 -9.94 7.03 -4.11
C CYS A 627 -10.80 5.92 -4.74
N HIS A 628 -12.12 6.03 -4.54
CA HIS A 628 -13.10 5.12 -5.13
C HIS A 628 -12.97 5.08 -6.67
N LYS A 629 -13.40 3.98 -7.29
CA LYS A 629 -13.45 3.87 -8.77
C LYS A 629 -14.27 4.98 -9.43
N TYR A 630 -15.35 5.41 -8.77
CA TYR A 630 -16.20 6.51 -9.20
C TYR A 630 -15.84 7.84 -8.54
N ALA A 631 -14.64 7.94 -7.97
CA ALA A 631 -14.06 9.19 -7.53
C ALA A 631 -12.94 9.64 -8.49
N GLU A 632 -12.61 10.91 -8.38
CA GLU A 632 -11.46 11.55 -8.97
C GLU A 632 -10.45 11.84 -7.87
N CYS A 633 -9.18 11.54 -8.15
CA CYS A 633 -8.08 11.94 -7.28
C CYS A 633 -7.70 13.37 -7.64
N ILE A 634 -7.83 14.25 -6.66
CA ILE A 634 -7.54 15.66 -6.83
C ILE A 634 -6.30 15.98 -6.01
N PHE A 635 -5.18 16.24 -6.71
CA PHE A 635 -3.95 16.68 -6.07
C PHE A 635 -4.14 18.13 -5.60
N LEU A 636 -3.83 18.40 -4.34
CA LEU A 636 -4.01 19.71 -3.73
C LEU A 636 -2.73 20.52 -3.93
N SER A 637 -1.66 20.14 -3.22
CA SER A 637 -0.32 20.70 -3.41
C SER A 637 0.74 19.68 -2.96
N HIS A 638 1.99 19.97 -3.26
CA HIS A 638 3.10 19.19 -2.70
C HIS A 638 3.22 19.39 -1.19
N VAL A 639 2.88 20.59 -0.70
CA VAL A 639 3.01 21.00 0.70
C VAL A 639 1.68 20.97 1.46
N SER A 640 0.55 20.67 0.80
CA SER A 640 -0.76 20.58 1.48
C SER A 640 -0.85 19.33 2.35
N ASP A 641 -1.59 19.37 3.46
CA ASP A 641 -1.90 18.17 4.24
C ASP A 641 -3.43 17.90 4.28
N PRO A 642 -3.92 16.85 3.61
CA PRO A 642 -3.19 15.85 2.81
C PRO A 642 -2.75 16.39 1.42
N MET A 643 -1.80 15.71 0.78
CA MET A 643 -1.32 16.06 -0.59
C MET A 643 -2.40 15.93 -1.67
N TYR A 644 -3.42 15.10 -1.41
CA TYR A 644 -4.52 14.86 -2.33
C TYR A 644 -5.81 14.59 -1.55
N LYS A 645 -6.94 14.89 -2.19
CA LYS A 645 -8.26 14.46 -1.74
C LYS A 645 -8.96 13.63 -2.80
N CYS A 646 -9.97 12.89 -2.38
CA CYS A 646 -10.82 12.12 -3.27
C CYS A 646 -12.19 12.79 -3.33
N GLU A 647 -12.72 12.96 -4.53
CA GLU A 647 -14.05 13.54 -4.72
C GLU A 647 -14.86 12.65 -5.66
N CYS A 648 -16.11 12.36 -5.30
CA CYS A 648 -16.96 11.55 -6.17
C CYS A 648 -17.21 12.26 -7.50
N ARG A 649 -17.13 11.52 -8.61
CA ARG A 649 -17.41 12.06 -9.95
C ARG A 649 -18.88 12.44 -10.05
N THR A 650 -19.20 13.39 -10.93
CA THR A 650 -20.58 13.81 -11.22
C THR A 650 -21.52 12.63 -11.45
N GLY A 651 -22.68 12.65 -10.78
CA GLY A 651 -23.66 11.55 -10.75
C GLY A 651 -23.38 10.51 -9.66
N TYR A 652 -22.42 10.81 -8.78
CA TYR A 652 -22.14 10.05 -7.58
C TYR A 652 -21.90 10.99 -6.40
N ALA A 653 -22.25 10.54 -5.19
CA ALA A 653 -22.08 11.26 -3.94
C ALA A 653 -21.46 10.36 -2.86
N GLY A 654 -20.69 10.96 -1.94
CA GLY A 654 -19.95 10.24 -0.91
C GLY A 654 -18.73 11.00 -0.40
N ASP A 655 -17.84 10.31 0.28
CA ASP A 655 -16.60 10.86 0.85
C ASP A 655 -15.38 10.74 -0.10
N GLY A 656 -15.61 10.28 -1.33
CA GLY A 656 -14.57 10.06 -2.34
C GLY A 656 -13.79 8.75 -2.16
N ILE A 657 -13.81 8.12 -0.99
CA ILE A 657 -13.30 6.76 -0.77
C ILE A 657 -14.40 5.73 -1.08
N ILE A 658 -15.65 6.10 -0.79
CA ILE A 658 -16.87 5.38 -1.11
C ILE A 658 -17.80 6.37 -1.82
N CYS A 659 -18.29 5.98 -2.99
CA CYS A 659 -19.23 6.78 -3.76
C CYS A 659 -20.46 5.96 -4.15
N GLY A 660 -21.65 6.48 -3.82
CA GLY A 660 -22.96 5.96 -4.26
C GLY A 660 -23.51 6.74 -5.44
N GLU A 661 -24.57 6.25 -6.07
CA GLU A 661 -25.26 6.99 -7.14
C GLU A 661 -26.00 8.21 -6.58
N ASP A 662 -25.97 9.31 -7.32
CA ASP A 662 -26.69 10.57 -7.08
C ASP A 662 -27.39 10.94 -8.40
N PHE A 663 -28.73 10.96 -8.40
CA PHE A 663 -29.51 11.06 -9.65
C PHE A 663 -29.89 12.48 -10.02
N ASP A 664 -30.14 13.33 -9.05
CA ASP A 664 -30.54 14.72 -9.18
C ASP A 664 -29.38 15.70 -8.94
N LEU A 665 -28.17 15.18 -8.73
CA LEU A 665 -26.90 15.91 -8.67
C LEU A 665 -26.89 16.95 -7.56
N ASP A 666 -27.51 16.58 -6.44
CA ASP A 666 -27.71 17.44 -5.28
C ASP A 666 -26.60 17.22 -4.21
N GLY A 667 -25.72 16.25 -4.44
CA GLY A 667 -24.61 15.89 -3.58
C GLY A 667 -24.96 14.82 -2.54
N TRP A 668 -26.19 14.31 -2.48
CA TRP A 668 -26.59 13.25 -1.56
C TRP A 668 -26.83 11.92 -2.30
N PRO A 669 -26.28 10.80 -1.79
CA PRO A 669 -26.45 9.52 -2.47
C PRO A 669 -27.90 9.02 -2.31
N ASN A 670 -28.43 8.34 -3.32
CA ASN A 670 -29.78 7.76 -3.29
C ASN A 670 -29.99 6.70 -2.18
N GLN A 671 -28.91 6.16 -1.62
CA GLN A 671 -28.94 5.12 -0.60
C GLN A 671 -27.86 5.39 0.46
N ASN A 672 -28.09 4.90 1.68
CA ASN A 672 -27.10 5.00 2.75
C ASN A 672 -25.83 4.21 2.38
N LEU A 673 -24.67 4.83 2.56
CA LEU A 673 -23.36 4.21 2.32
C LEU A 673 -22.79 3.59 3.60
N VAL A 674 -21.98 2.53 3.48
CA VAL A 674 -21.35 1.86 4.63
C VAL A 674 -20.22 2.73 5.17
N CYS A 675 -20.34 3.21 6.40
CA CYS A 675 -19.43 4.23 6.95
C CYS A 675 -18.29 3.65 7.81
N GLY A 676 -17.13 4.33 7.76
CA GLY A 676 -16.24 4.48 8.91
C GLY A 676 -16.78 5.58 9.84
N ALA A 677 -16.56 5.46 11.15
CA ALA A 677 -17.29 6.20 12.20
C ALA A 677 -17.19 7.75 12.21
N ASN A 678 -16.56 8.41 11.23
CA ASN A 678 -16.20 9.83 11.25
C ASN A 678 -16.66 10.68 10.05
N ALA A 679 -17.49 10.18 9.13
CA ALA A 679 -17.95 11.00 7.99
C ALA A 679 -19.04 12.01 8.41
N THR A 680 -18.91 13.28 8.01
CA THR A 680 -19.75 14.41 8.45
C THR A 680 -20.86 14.80 7.45
N TYR A 681 -20.66 14.61 6.14
CA TYR A 681 -21.63 14.89 5.06
C TYR A 681 -21.65 13.81 3.95
N HIS A 682 -22.73 13.71 3.16
CA HIS A 682 -22.86 12.90 1.93
C HIS A 682 -22.88 11.35 2.05
N TYR A 683 -23.18 10.79 3.22
CA TYR A 683 -23.30 9.32 3.44
C TYR A 683 -24.72 8.85 3.74
N ARG A 684 -25.62 9.77 4.05
CA ARG A 684 -27.04 9.48 4.29
C ARG A 684 -27.77 9.47 2.96
N CYS A 685 -28.77 8.60 2.86
CA CYS A 685 -29.65 8.58 1.72
C CYS A 685 -30.34 9.94 1.57
N ASP A 686 -30.53 10.32 0.32
CA ASP A 686 -31.31 11.47 -0.06
C ASP A 686 -32.77 11.35 0.44
N ASN A 687 -33.29 12.42 1.06
CA ASN A 687 -34.68 12.50 1.51
C ASN A 687 -35.66 12.95 0.42
N CYS A 688 -35.17 13.36 -0.76
CA CYS A 688 -35.94 13.53 -1.99
C CYS A 688 -35.20 13.03 -3.26
N PRO A 689 -35.01 11.71 -3.46
CA PRO A 689 -34.15 11.07 -4.50
C PRO A 689 -34.35 11.45 -5.98
N TYR A 690 -35.38 12.22 -6.30
CA TYR A 690 -35.74 12.62 -7.66
C TYR A 690 -36.00 14.12 -7.77
N GLU A 691 -35.94 14.86 -6.66
CA GLU A 691 -36.30 16.27 -6.56
C GLU A 691 -35.16 17.01 -5.89
N HIS A 692 -34.36 17.69 -6.71
CA HIS A 692 -33.14 18.37 -6.32
C HIS A 692 -33.27 19.25 -5.06
N ASN A 693 -32.61 18.87 -3.96
CA ASN A 693 -32.72 19.56 -2.68
C ASN A 693 -31.48 19.47 -1.75
N PRO A 694 -30.30 19.99 -2.13
CA PRO A 694 -29.02 19.77 -1.42
C PRO A 694 -28.96 20.10 0.07
N ALA A 695 -29.85 20.96 0.56
CA ALA A 695 -29.94 21.31 1.97
C ALA A 695 -30.55 20.20 2.85
N GLN A 696 -31.25 19.22 2.26
CA GLN A 696 -31.94 18.14 2.96
C GLN A 696 -32.85 18.59 4.10
N THR A 697 -33.42 19.79 3.97
CA THR A 697 -34.35 20.33 4.96
C THR A 697 -35.56 19.40 5.09
N ASP A 698 -35.85 18.99 6.31
CA ASP A 698 -36.97 18.13 6.68
C ASP A 698 -37.60 18.72 7.96
N THR A 699 -38.61 19.56 7.77
CA THR A 699 -39.18 20.40 8.83
C THR A 699 -39.89 19.57 9.90
N ASP A 700 -40.61 18.50 9.52
CA ASP A 700 -41.30 17.60 10.45
C ASP A 700 -40.47 16.38 10.87
N ASN A 701 -39.27 16.21 10.30
CA ASN A 701 -38.30 15.13 10.56
C ASN A 701 -38.88 13.73 10.29
N ASN A 702 -39.73 13.60 9.28
CA ASN A 702 -40.37 12.33 8.95
C ASN A 702 -39.56 11.46 7.97
N GLY A 703 -38.46 12.00 7.43
CA GLY A 703 -37.58 11.35 6.46
C GLY A 703 -37.90 11.63 4.98
N GLU A 704 -38.96 12.40 4.70
CA GLU A 704 -39.31 12.97 3.39
C GLU A 704 -38.95 14.46 3.41
N GLY A 705 -38.07 14.90 2.52
CA GLY A 705 -37.61 16.29 2.51
C GLY A 705 -38.71 17.28 2.15
N ASP A 706 -38.57 18.53 2.60
CA ASP A 706 -39.52 19.61 2.35
C ASP A 706 -39.77 19.84 0.85
N ALA A 707 -38.76 19.56 0.00
CA ALA A 707 -38.83 19.78 -1.44
C ALA A 707 -39.82 18.84 -2.15
N CYS A 708 -39.95 17.60 -1.68
CA CYS A 708 -40.86 16.60 -2.23
C CYS A 708 -42.10 16.37 -1.34
N SER A 709 -42.13 16.94 -0.13
CA SER A 709 -43.26 16.84 0.80
C SER A 709 -44.47 17.66 0.34
N ILE A 710 -45.65 17.05 0.43
CA ILE A 710 -46.94 17.72 0.21
C ILE A 710 -47.49 18.42 1.48
N ASP A 711 -46.83 18.23 2.63
CA ASP A 711 -47.23 18.68 3.97
C ASP A 711 -45.95 18.88 4.81
N MET A 712 -45.21 19.97 4.56
CA MET A 712 -43.85 20.17 5.09
C MET A 712 -43.77 20.18 6.63
N ASP A 713 -44.80 20.67 7.32
CA ASP A 713 -44.84 20.74 8.78
C ASP A 713 -45.68 19.63 9.44
N GLY A 714 -46.18 18.67 8.64
CA GLY A 714 -46.90 17.50 9.12
C GLY A 714 -48.21 17.82 9.83
N ASP A 715 -48.82 18.97 9.53
CA ASP A 715 -50.01 19.48 10.23
C ASP A 715 -51.33 18.87 9.71
N GLY A 716 -51.25 18.05 8.66
CA GLY A 716 -52.37 17.37 8.02
C GLY A 716 -53.07 18.22 6.96
N THR A 717 -52.52 19.37 6.59
CA THR A 717 -52.99 20.22 5.50
C THR A 717 -52.00 20.22 4.33
N LYS A 718 -52.54 20.13 3.10
CA LYS A 718 -51.66 20.19 1.92
C LYS A 718 -51.06 21.59 1.81
N SER A 719 -49.74 21.66 1.79
CA SER A 719 -48.99 22.87 1.47
C SER A 719 -49.33 23.32 0.04
N LEU A 720 -50.28 24.24 -0.11
CA LEU A 720 -50.63 24.88 -1.38
C LEU A 720 -49.86 26.21 -1.49
N ASP A 721 -48.74 26.22 -2.25
CA ASP A 721 -47.93 27.42 -2.58
C ASP A 721 -47.35 28.17 -1.34
N PRO A 722 -46.03 28.32 -1.19
CA PRO A 722 -45.41 28.98 -0.03
C PRO A 722 -45.62 30.51 -0.07
N ARG A 723 -46.84 30.94 0.19
CA ARG A 723 -47.16 32.29 0.64
C ARG A 723 -47.85 32.17 1.99
N LEU A 724 -47.31 32.89 2.98
CA LEU A 724 -47.63 32.89 4.42
C LEU A 724 -46.81 31.84 5.20
N TYR A 725 -45.71 32.17 5.87
CA TYR A 725 -45.61 33.19 6.92
C TYR A 725 -44.37 34.10 6.78
N SER A 726 -44.59 35.34 6.36
CA SER A 726 -43.90 36.47 6.99
C SER A 726 -44.97 37.51 7.29
N ASN A 727 -45.37 37.59 8.55
CA ASN A 727 -46.22 38.66 9.02
C ASN A 727 -45.33 39.91 9.14
N PRO A 728 -45.61 41.01 8.40
CA PRO A 728 -44.79 42.21 8.43
C PRO A 728 -45.21 43.06 9.62
N CYS A 729 -44.64 42.79 10.79
CA CYS A 729 -44.67 43.67 11.97
C CYS A 729 -43.56 43.26 12.96
N ASP A 730 -42.30 43.50 12.61
CA ASP A 730 -41.29 43.87 13.62
C ASP A 730 -40.13 44.64 12.96
N PRO A 731 -39.96 45.94 13.22
CA PRO A 731 -38.80 46.70 12.75
C PRO A 731 -37.65 46.52 13.74
N PHE A 732 -36.94 45.39 13.68
CA PHE A 732 -35.65 45.26 14.36
C PHE A 732 -34.56 45.77 13.43
N TRP A 733 -34.41 47.09 13.42
CA TRP A 733 -33.25 47.78 12.88
C TRP A 733 -32.00 47.31 13.61
N ILE A 734 -30.91 47.17 12.86
CA ILE A 734 -29.58 46.86 13.36
C ILE A 734 -29.29 47.85 14.50
N ALA A 735 -29.08 47.33 15.71
CA ALA A 735 -28.93 48.15 16.89
C ALA A 735 -27.56 48.84 16.91
N THR A 736 -27.47 50.04 16.34
CA THR A 736 -26.47 51.04 16.74
C THR A 736 -27.11 51.96 17.79
N ASP A 737 -26.30 52.51 18.70
CA ASP A 737 -26.72 53.58 19.64
C ASP A 737 -26.94 54.93 18.91
N ILE A 738 -27.08 54.92 17.58
CA ILE A 738 -27.20 56.07 16.67
C ILE A 738 -28.54 55.95 15.93
N LEU A 739 -29.41 56.96 16.07
CA LEU A 739 -30.68 57.01 15.34
C LEU A 739 -30.42 57.06 13.82
N ASN A 740 -31.11 56.23 13.01
CA ASN A 740 -31.01 56.19 11.54
C ASN A 740 -30.97 57.56 10.82
N GLU A 741 -31.60 58.60 11.37
CA GLU A 741 -31.58 59.95 10.79
C GLU A 741 -30.23 60.69 10.96
N ARG A 742 -29.31 60.13 11.75
CA ARG A 742 -27.96 60.64 12.01
C ARG A 742 -26.87 59.64 11.62
N ASP A 743 -27.28 58.49 11.08
CA ASP A 743 -26.39 57.45 10.62
C ASP A 743 -25.99 57.73 9.16
N ASN A 744 -24.70 57.97 8.91
CA ASN A 744 -24.18 58.16 7.56
C ASN A 744 -23.91 56.84 6.81
N CYS A 745 -24.11 55.68 7.45
CA CYS A 745 -24.21 54.36 6.79
C CYS A 745 -25.38 53.52 7.33
N PRO A 746 -26.63 53.83 6.98
CA PRO A 746 -27.81 53.21 7.60
C PRO A 746 -27.93 51.68 7.46
N LEU A 747 -27.22 51.08 6.50
CA LEU A 747 -27.24 49.65 6.20
C LEU A 747 -25.95 48.93 6.59
N ILE A 748 -24.89 49.66 6.95
CA ILE A 748 -23.56 49.12 7.24
C ILE A 748 -23.12 49.57 8.63
N TYR A 749 -22.65 48.64 9.46
CA TYR A 749 -22.26 48.93 10.83
C TYR A 749 -21.02 49.85 10.89
N ASN A 750 -21.16 51.09 11.36
CA ASN A 750 -20.06 52.04 11.51
C ASN A 750 -20.23 52.97 12.74
N THR A 751 -19.96 52.45 13.94
CA THR A 751 -20.16 53.22 15.20
C THR A 751 -19.35 54.50 15.30
N ASP A 752 -18.25 54.61 14.57
CA ASP A 752 -17.38 55.80 14.54
C ASP A 752 -17.92 56.92 13.65
N GLN A 753 -18.88 56.63 12.75
CA GLN A 753 -19.48 57.56 11.80
C GLN A 753 -18.42 58.36 11.04
N LYS A 754 -17.29 57.71 10.74
CA LYS A 754 -16.19 58.35 10.02
C LYS A 754 -16.64 58.68 8.60
N ASP A 755 -16.32 59.89 8.17
CA ASP A 755 -16.66 60.48 6.87
C ASP A 755 -15.47 61.38 6.51
N THR A 756 -14.56 60.82 5.73
CA THR A 756 -13.23 61.38 5.47
C THR A 756 -13.29 62.55 4.48
N ASP A 757 -14.18 62.48 3.50
CA ASP A 757 -14.31 63.46 2.42
C ASP A 757 -15.51 64.43 2.60
N LEU A 758 -16.33 64.19 3.63
CA LEU A 758 -17.44 65.03 4.09
C LEU A 758 -18.59 65.14 3.09
N ASP A 759 -18.87 64.07 2.36
CA ASP A 759 -19.94 64.00 1.37
C ASP A 759 -21.31 63.59 1.98
N GLY A 760 -21.30 63.15 3.24
CA GLY A 760 -22.46 62.72 4.00
C GLY A 760 -22.75 61.22 3.94
N VAL A 761 -21.88 60.44 3.28
CA VAL A 761 -21.82 58.99 3.26
C VAL A 761 -20.60 58.58 4.10
N GLY A 762 -20.76 57.63 5.02
CA GLY A 762 -19.65 57.22 5.88
C GLY A 762 -18.65 56.33 5.14
N ASP A 763 -17.38 56.37 5.52
CA ASP A 763 -16.27 55.62 4.88
C ASP A 763 -16.57 54.13 4.67
N GLN A 764 -17.36 53.51 5.55
CA GLN A 764 -17.70 52.08 5.51
C GLN A 764 -18.73 51.72 4.43
N CYS A 765 -19.47 52.70 3.91
CA CYS A 765 -20.48 52.53 2.87
C CYS A 765 -20.28 53.49 1.69
N ASP A 766 -19.16 54.21 1.68
CA ASP A 766 -18.77 55.13 0.64
C ASP A 766 -17.94 54.37 -0.42
N ASN A 767 -18.39 54.37 -1.66
CA ASN A 767 -17.69 53.78 -2.80
C ASN A 767 -16.60 54.69 -3.39
N CYS A 768 -16.40 55.88 -2.83
CA CYS A 768 -15.23 56.73 -3.03
C CYS A 768 -14.79 57.43 -1.72
N PRO A 769 -14.28 56.71 -0.69
CA PRO A 769 -14.02 57.25 0.66
C PRO A 769 -13.12 58.49 0.77
N LEU A 770 -12.43 58.86 -0.32
CA LEU A 770 -11.49 59.97 -0.39
C LEU A 770 -11.96 61.08 -1.35
N VAL A 771 -13.08 60.91 -2.06
CA VAL A 771 -13.53 61.77 -3.16
C VAL A 771 -15.03 62.02 -3.09
N HIS A 772 -15.39 63.20 -2.59
CA HIS A 772 -16.77 63.60 -2.33
C HIS A 772 -17.77 63.27 -3.46
N ASN A 773 -18.68 62.33 -3.22
CA ASN A 773 -19.64 61.82 -4.20
C ASN A 773 -20.98 61.36 -3.55
N PRO A 774 -21.82 62.29 -3.01
CA PRO A 774 -22.97 61.93 -2.16
C PRO A 774 -24.08 61.12 -2.85
N GLN A 775 -24.00 60.95 -4.17
CA GLN A 775 -24.95 60.16 -4.96
C GLN A 775 -24.52 58.70 -5.10
N GLN A 776 -23.26 58.37 -4.79
CA GLN A 776 -22.72 57.01 -4.79
C GLN A 776 -23.00 56.28 -6.13
N THR A 777 -22.96 57.03 -7.23
CA THR A 777 -23.22 56.46 -8.55
C THR A 777 -22.05 55.60 -8.99
N ASP A 778 -22.37 54.42 -9.47
CA ASP A 778 -21.44 53.43 -9.99
C ASP A 778 -22.05 52.90 -11.31
N ALA A 779 -21.60 53.46 -12.42
CA ALA A 779 -22.19 53.24 -13.73
C ALA A 779 -21.88 51.85 -14.31
N ASP A 780 -20.79 51.23 -13.90
CA ASP A 780 -20.35 49.91 -14.35
C ASP A 780 -20.27 48.84 -13.28
N ASN A 781 -20.78 49.11 -12.09
CA ASN A 781 -21.06 48.11 -11.05
C ASN A 781 -19.79 47.35 -10.59
N ASP A 782 -18.63 48.01 -10.53
CA ASP A 782 -17.39 47.44 -10.00
C ASP A 782 -17.14 47.77 -8.53
N LEU A 783 -18.10 48.44 -7.85
CA LEU A 783 -18.02 48.91 -6.47
C LEU A 783 -17.15 50.16 -6.29
N ILE A 784 -16.66 50.76 -7.37
CA ILE A 784 -15.90 52.00 -7.37
C ILE A 784 -16.79 53.12 -7.92
N GLY A 785 -16.97 54.20 -7.16
CA GLY A 785 -17.86 55.27 -7.60
C GLY A 785 -17.30 56.05 -8.80
N ASP A 786 -18.19 56.56 -9.66
CA ASP A 786 -17.85 57.28 -10.90
C ASP A 786 -16.87 58.45 -10.73
N GLN A 787 -16.74 59.00 -9.50
CA GLN A 787 -15.85 60.12 -9.21
C GLN A 787 -14.40 59.69 -8.96
N CYS A 788 -14.18 58.47 -8.48
CA CYS A 788 -12.87 57.90 -8.20
C CYS A 788 -12.47 56.81 -9.19
N ASP A 789 -13.42 56.30 -9.98
CA ASP A 789 -13.19 55.40 -11.08
C ASP A 789 -12.48 56.11 -12.25
N ASP A 790 -11.28 55.64 -12.59
CA ASP A 790 -10.53 56.08 -13.76
C ASP A 790 -10.35 55.00 -14.84
N ASN A 791 -10.88 53.79 -14.59
CA ASN A 791 -10.78 52.58 -15.41
C ASN A 791 -9.32 52.24 -15.85
N GLN A 792 -8.30 52.78 -15.17
CA GLN A 792 -6.91 52.50 -15.50
C GLN A 792 -6.43 51.30 -14.71
N ASP A 793 -6.52 50.14 -15.33
CA ASP A 793 -6.06 48.84 -14.84
C ASP A 793 -5.09 48.29 -15.91
N ILE A 794 -3.78 48.23 -15.59
CA ILE A 794 -2.73 47.95 -16.59
C ILE A 794 -2.42 46.46 -16.74
N ASP A 795 -2.67 45.65 -15.71
CA ASP A 795 -2.46 44.21 -15.70
C ASP A 795 -3.78 43.40 -15.82
N GLU A 796 -4.90 44.12 -15.92
CA GLU A 796 -6.22 43.65 -16.30
C GLU A 796 -6.82 42.69 -15.27
N ASP A 797 -6.50 42.85 -13.98
CA ASP A 797 -6.96 41.98 -12.90
C ASP A 797 -8.30 42.39 -12.27
N GLY A 798 -8.72 43.64 -12.50
CA GLY A 798 -9.98 44.21 -12.04
C GLY A 798 -9.82 45.36 -11.05
N HIS A 799 -8.62 45.58 -10.52
CA HIS A 799 -8.30 46.66 -9.62
C HIS A 799 -7.58 47.78 -10.37
N GLN A 800 -8.05 49.02 -10.21
CA GLN A 800 -7.39 50.17 -10.86
C GLN A 800 -6.06 50.49 -10.19
N ASN A 801 -5.09 51.00 -10.95
CA ASN A 801 -3.69 51.18 -10.55
C ASN A 801 -3.46 51.92 -9.22
N ASN A 802 -4.40 52.78 -8.81
CA ASN A 802 -4.30 53.58 -7.58
C ASN A 802 -4.94 52.90 -6.35
N MET A 803 -5.60 51.76 -6.54
CA MET A 803 -6.20 50.91 -5.50
C MET A 803 -5.69 49.46 -5.55
N ASP A 804 -4.79 49.16 -6.49
CA ASP A 804 -4.13 47.88 -6.61
C ASP A 804 -2.85 47.84 -5.75
N ASN A 805 -2.73 46.83 -4.88
CA ASN A 805 -1.55 46.60 -4.05
C ASN A 805 -0.36 45.98 -4.83
N CYS A 806 -0.59 45.53 -6.07
CA CYS A 806 0.42 45.10 -7.04
C CYS A 806 0.16 45.62 -8.47
N PRO A 807 0.29 46.95 -8.74
CA PRO A 807 -0.13 47.62 -9.99
C PRO A 807 0.45 47.13 -11.34
N TYR A 808 1.30 46.12 -11.36
CA TYR A 808 1.93 45.58 -12.56
C TYR A 808 1.93 44.04 -12.60
N ILE A 809 1.36 43.38 -11.58
CA ILE A 809 1.31 41.93 -11.45
C ILE A 809 -0.10 41.54 -11.02
N ALA A 810 -0.89 41.07 -11.99
CA ALA A 810 -2.27 40.69 -11.77
C ALA A 810 -2.46 39.75 -10.56
N ASN A 811 -3.27 40.21 -9.61
CA ASN A 811 -3.62 39.54 -8.37
C ASN A 811 -5.02 39.98 -7.96
N ALA A 812 -6.03 39.55 -8.73
CA ALA A 812 -7.40 39.99 -8.57
C ALA A 812 -7.98 39.80 -7.16
N ASN A 813 -7.43 38.87 -6.36
CA ASN A 813 -7.83 38.65 -4.95
C ASN A 813 -7.21 39.62 -3.94
N GLN A 814 -6.24 40.45 -4.37
CA GLN A 814 -5.54 41.46 -3.57
C GLN A 814 -5.00 40.93 -2.23
N ALA A 815 -4.63 39.65 -2.18
CA ALA A 815 -4.09 39.05 -0.97
C ALA A 815 -2.82 39.79 -0.51
N ASP A 816 -2.75 40.04 0.80
CA ASP A 816 -1.74 40.83 1.52
C ASP A 816 -1.73 40.29 2.96
N HIS A 817 -1.11 39.12 3.17
CA HIS A 817 -1.26 38.34 4.41
C HIS A 817 -0.62 39.02 5.63
N ASP A 818 0.44 39.81 5.44
CA ASP A 818 1.08 40.58 6.51
C ASP A 818 0.47 41.99 6.72
N GLY A 819 -0.33 42.47 5.78
CA GLY A 819 -1.02 43.75 5.84
C GLY A 819 -0.10 44.96 5.74
N ASP A 820 1.05 44.84 5.06
CA ASP A 820 2.00 45.94 4.88
C ASP A 820 1.63 46.89 3.72
N GLY A 821 0.61 46.52 2.93
CA GLY A 821 0.08 47.28 1.81
C GLY A 821 0.70 46.93 0.46
N LYS A 822 1.54 45.88 0.40
CA LYS A 822 2.07 45.29 -0.83
C LYS A 822 1.51 43.88 -0.96
N GLY A 823 0.87 43.59 -2.10
CA GLY A 823 0.21 42.30 -2.26
C GLY A 823 1.19 41.14 -2.42
N ASP A 824 0.81 39.96 -1.95
CA ASP A 824 1.65 38.75 -1.95
C ASP A 824 2.24 38.44 -3.33
N ALA A 825 1.45 38.66 -4.40
CA ALA A 825 1.87 38.38 -5.77
C ALA A 825 3.10 39.19 -6.22
N CYS A 826 3.35 40.34 -5.59
CA CYS A 826 4.51 41.19 -5.82
C CYS A 826 5.38 41.36 -4.58
N ASP A 827 5.07 40.67 -3.48
CA ASP A 827 5.93 40.53 -2.32
C ASP A 827 6.99 39.44 -2.50
N PHE A 828 8.01 39.47 -1.65
CA PHE A 828 9.07 38.49 -1.54
C PHE A 828 9.12 37.87 -0.12
N ASP A 829 8.24 38.30 0.79
CA ASP A 829 8.18 37.95 2.21
C ASP A 829 6.73 38.18 2.70
N ASP A 830 5.81 37.29 2.31
CA ASP A 830 4.34 37.42 2.45
C ASP A 830 3.85 37.49 3.91
N ASP A 831 4.67 37.06 4.88
CA ASP A 831 4.35 37.08 6.32
C ASP A 831 5.27 38.00 7.15
N ASN A 832 6.17 38.72 6.47
CA ASN A 832 7.15 39.66 7.01
C ASN A 832 7.99 39.09 8.18
N ASP A 833 8.29 37.79 8.16
CA ASP A 833 9.10 37.14 9.18
C ASP A 833 10.62 37.32 8.94
N GLY A 834 11.02 37.72 7.74
CA GLY A 834 12.39 37.95 7.31
C GLY A 834 13.03 36.78 6.56
N ILE A 835 12.30 35.69 6.34
CA ILE A 835 12.63 34.59 5.45
C ILE A 835 11.84 34.79 4.15
N PRO A 836 12.51 34.93 2.98
CA PRO A 836 11.79 35.11 1.73
C PRO A 836 10.98 33.89 1.31
N ASP A 837 9.84 34.10 0.65
CA ASP A 837 8.85 33.07 0.26
C ASP A 837 9.46 31.86 -0.44
N ASP A 838 10.48 32.08 -1.27
CA ASP A 838 11.16 31.04 -2.04
C ASP A 838 11.95 30.04 -1.18
N ARG A 839 12.11 30.35 0.11
CA ARG A 839 12.85 29.57 1.11
C ARG A 839 12.08 29.43 2.43
N ASP A 840 10.83 29.87 2.47
CA ASP A 840 9.97 29.77 3.63
C ASP A 840 9.16 28.46 3.61
N ASN A 841 9.22 27.70 4.69
CA ASN A 841 8.41 26.48 4.85
C ASN A 841 6.98 26.73 5.38
N CYS A 842 6.66 27.97 5.76
CA CYS A 842 5.33 28.48 6.09
C CYS A 842 5.13 29.89 5.54
N ARG A 843 5.11 30.04 4.22
CA ARG A 843 5.03 31.31 3.49
C ARG A 843 4.05 32.36 4.06
N LEU A 844 2.89 31.94 4.58
CA LEU A 844 1.83 32.84 5.04
C LEU A 844 1.75 32.96 6.58
N VAL A 845 2.61 32.25 7.31
CA VAL A 845 2.54 32.13 8.78
C VAL A 845 3.92 32.32 9.40
N SER A 846 4.11 33.51 9.96
CA SER A 846 5.38 33.96 10.54
C SER A 846 6.04 32.94 11.46
N ASN A 847 7.20 32.40 11.05
CA ASN A 847 7.87 31.32 11.75
C ASN A 847 9.41 31.33 11.61
N LYS A 848 10.07 32.47 11.80
CA LYS A 848 11.53 32.76 11.71
C LYS A 848 12.54 31.63 12.00
N ASP A 849 12.21 30.69 12.89
CA ASP A 849 13.07 29.55 13.24
C ASP A 849 12.98 28.39 12.23
N GLN A 850 12.00 28.41 11.30
CA GLN A 850 11.77 27.46 10.21
C GLN A 850 11.76 26.01 10.73
N THR A 851 11.07 25.81 11.86
CA THR A 851 11.02 24.50 12.51
C THR A 851 10.13 23.56 11.69
N ASP A 852 10.68 22.42 11.30
CA ASP A 852 10.03 21.33 10.57
C ASP A 852 10.49 20.03 11.23
N SER A 853 9.65 19.51 12.13
CA SER A 853 10.00 18.40 13.03
C SER A 853 9.98 17.03 12.36
N ASP A 854 9.16 16.86 11.31
CA ASP A 854 9.00 15.60 10.59
C ASP A 854 9.69 15.58 9.21
N GLY A 855 10.22 16.74 8.77
CA GLY A 855 11.08 16.89 7.61
C GLY A 855 10.32 16.84 6.29
N ASP A 856 9.03 17.15 6.29
CA ASP A 856 8.19 17.09 5.10
C ASP A 856 8.32 18.36 4.21
N GLY A 857 9.02 19.38 4.69
CA GLY A 857 9.25 20.63 3.98
C GLY A 857 8.17 21.69 4.20
N ARG A 858 7.16 21.41 5.04
CA ARG A 858 6.23 22.37 5.62
C ARG A 858 6.69 22.65 7.07
N GLY A 859 6.52 23.88 7.53
CA GLY A 859 6.85 24.21 8.92
C GLY A 859 5.76 23.78 9.89
N ASP A 860 6.16 23.39 11.10
CA ASP A 860 5.25 23.01 12.18
C ASP A 860 4.23 24.12 12.53
N ALA A 861 4.55 25.38 12.17
CA ALA A 861 3.74 26.56 12.49
C ALA A 861 2.44 26.65 11.68
N CYS A 862 2.46 26.16 10.44
CA CYS A 862 1.33 26.18 9.51
C CYS A 862 0.82 24.77 9.24
N GLU A 863 1.04 23.84 10.17
CA GLU A 863 0.71 22.42 10.01
C GLU A 863 -0.81 22.21 9.92
N ASN A 864 -1.29 21.55 8.85
CA ASN A 864 -2.72 21.34 8.50
C ASN A 864 -3.56 22.58 8.15
N ASP A 865 -3.04 23.79 8.33
CA ASP A 865 -3.72 25.06 8.03
C ASP A 865 -2.67 26.06 7.50
N PHE A 866 -2.58 26.19 6.17
CA PHE A 866 -1.45 26.85 5.52
C PHE A 866 -1.53 28.39 5.57
N ASP A 867 -2.74 28.96 5.56
CA ASP A 867 -2.98 30.40 5.62
C ASP A 867 -3.46 30.89 7.01
N ASN A 868 -3.63 29.96 7.94
CA ASN A 868 -3.94 30.21 9.35
C ASN A 868 -5.27 30.96 9.54
N ASP A 869 -6.29 30.51 8.80
CA ASP A 869 -7.66 31.04 8.84
C ASP A 869 -8.62 30.23 9.74
N GLU A 870 -8.07 29.24 10.46
CA GLU A 870 -8.76 28.27 11.33
C GLU A 870 -9.52 27.16 10.58
N VAL A 871 -9.43 27.09 9.25
CA VAL A 871 -10.03 26.04 8.40
C VAL A 871 -8.93 25.12 7.85
N PRO A 872 -8.95 23.81 8.16
CA PRO A 872 -7.92 22.91 7.65
C PRO A 872 -7.90 22.81 6.12
N ASP A 873 -6.71 22.68 5.53
CA ASP A 873 -6.46 22.65 4.07
C ASP A 873 -7.45 21.76 3.27
N ILE A 874 -7.85 20.61 3.85
CA ILE A 874 -8.74 19.64 3.19
C ILE A 874 -10.19 20.15 3.02
N PHE A 875 -10.64 20.99 3.94
CA PHE A 875 -11.98 21.57 3.98
C PHE A 875 -12.02 22.99 3.43
N ASP A 876 -10.84 23.58 3.25
CA ASP A 876 -10.68 24.91 2.72
C ASP A 876 -10.81 24.94 1.18
N ALA A 877 -11.63 25.87 0.71
CA ALA A 877 -11.79 26.19 -0.70
C ALA A 877 -10.54 26.89 -1.28
N CYS A 878 -9.84 27.69 -0.48
CA CYS A 878 -8.64 28.42 -0.86
C CYS A 878 -7.54 28.35 0.21
N PRO A 879 -6.84 27.19 0.37
CA PRO A 879 -5.83 26.96 1.42
C PRO A 879 -4.59 27.87 1.41
N GLU A 880 -4.50 28.85 0.50
CA GLU A 880 -3.41 29.81 0.44
C GLU A 880 -3.96 31.24 0.45
N ASN A 881 -5.12 31.44 1.07
CA ASN A 881 -5.83 32.71 1.15
C ASN A 881 -6.76 32.75 2.36
N ASN A 882 -6.30 33.41 3.42
CA ASN A 882 -7.01 33.51 4.70
C ASN A 882 -8.35 34.27 4.66
N ALA A 883 -8.69 34.90 3.52
CA ALA A 883 -9.96 35.60 3.36
C ALA A 883 -11.09 34.70 2.84
N ILE A 884 -10.79 33.51 2.29
CA ILE A 884 -11.77 32.67 1.56
C ILE A 884 -11.66 31.20 1.97
N SER A 885 -12.42 30.77 2.98
CA SER A 885 -12.36 29.37 3.42
C SER A 885 -13.46 28.46 2.83
N VAL A 886 -14.62 29.02 2.48
CA VAL A 886 -15.81 28.24 2.08
C VAL A 886 -16.59 28.91 0.95
N THR A 887 -17.24 28.11 0.11
CA THR A 887 -18.18 28.65 -0.88
C THR A 887 -19.40 29.32 -0.22
N ASP A 888 -19.57 30.62 -0.45
CA ASP A 888 -20.63 31.43 0.17
C ASP A 888 -21.14 32.56 -0.74
N PHE A 889 -22.34 32.39 -1.30
CA PHE A 889 -23.08 33.44 -2.01
C PHE A 889 -24.23 34.04 -1.18
N ARG A 890 -24.17 34.03 0.17
CA ARG A 890 -25.18 34.72 1.00
C ARG A 890 -25.18 36.22 0.80
N LYS A 891 -24.00 36.78 0.59
CA LYS A 891 -23.81 38.18 0.19
C LYS A 891 -23.44 38.19 -1.28
N PHE A 892 -24.20 38.91 -2.08
CA PHE A 892 -23.93 39.09 -3.49
C PHE A 892 -24.37 40.48 -3.94
N GLN A 893 -23.68 40.99 -4.94
CA GLN A 893 -24.06 42.19 -5.67
C GLN A 893 -25.06 41.82 -6.76
N MET A 894 -26.17 42.56 -6.83
CA MET A 894 -27.12 42.45 -7.95
C MET A 894 -26.76 43.43 -9.05
N VAL A 895 -26.38 42.89 -10.21
CA VAL A 895 -25.97 43.68 -11.38
C VAL A 895 -27.07 43.64 -12.42
N HIS A 896 -27.64 44.80 -12.72
CA HIS A 896 -28.71 44.95 -13.71
C HIS A 896 -28.10 45.28 -15.07
N LEU A 897 -28.23 44.39 -16.05
CA LEU A 897 -27.57 44.55 -17.36
C LEU A 897 -28.42 45.34 -18.36
N ASP A 898 -29.71 45.49 -18.12
CA ASP A 898 -30.60 46.42 -18.82
C ASP A 898 -31.53 47.18 -17.84
N PRO A 899 -31.02 48.18 -17.09
CA PRO A 899 -31.80 48.89 -16.07
C PRO A 899 -32.97 49.72 -16.64
N LYS A 900 -33.10 49.82 -17.97
CA LYS A 900 -34.22 50.50 -18.64
C LYS A 900 -35.26 49.53 -19.22
N GLY A 901 -35.09 48.21 -18.98
CA GLY A 901 -35.63 47.08 -19.74
C GLY A 901 -37.10 47.10 -20.13
N THR A 902 -37.48 46.17 -21.02
CA THR A 902 -38.84 46.12 -21.56
C THR A 902 -39.86 45.48 -20.61
N THR A 903 -39.43 44.59 -19.71
CA THR A 903 -40.30 43.98 -18.71
C THR A 903 -40.26 44.74 -17.38
N GLN A 904 -39.12 45.36 -17.03
CA GLN A 904 -38.85 46.05 -15.75
C GLN A 904 -39.05 45.16 -14.52
N ILE A 905 -38.86 43.85 -14.69
CA ILE A 905 -38.91 42.89 -13.59
C ILE A 905 -37.47 42.49 -13.29
N ASP A 906 -36.99 42.92 -12.13
CA ASP A 906 -35.66 42.56 -11.65
C ASP A 906 -35.60 41.07 -11.25
N PRO A 907 -34.44 40.42 -11.38
CA PRO A 907 -34.27 39.06 -10.89
C PRO A 907 -34.58 38.95 -9.40
N ASN A 908 -35.33 37.92 -9.01
CA ASN A 908 -35.60 37.63 -7.60
C ASN A 908 -34.81 36.40 -7.17
N TRP A 909 -33.73 36.64 -6.43
CA TRP A 909 -32.81 35.63 -5.93
C TRP A 909 -33.16 35.20 -4.50
N VAL A 910 -33.29 33.90 -4.28
CA VAL A 910 -33.51 33.30 -2.96
C VAL A 910 -32.27 32.49 -2.60
N VAL A 911 -31.61 32.87 -1.52
CA VAL A 911 -30.45 32.14 -0.99
C VAL A 911 -30.91 30.98 -0.12
N ARG A 912 -30.31 29.82 -0.34
CA ARG A 912 -30.49 28.57 0.41
C ARG A 912 -29.13 27.92 0.67
N ASN A 913 -29.15 26.79 1.38
CA ASN A 913 -27.95 26.00 1.72
C ASN A 913 -26.75 26.85 2.16
N GLN A 914 -26.99 27.83 3.04
CA GLN A 914 -25.96 28.72 3.60
C GLN A 914 -25.11 29.45 2.54
N GLY A 915 -25.67 29.75 1.36
CA GLY A 915 -24.96 30.42 0.27
C GLY A 915 -24.47 29.49 -0.83
N LYS A 916 -24.67 28.17 -0.71
CA LYS A 916 -24.31 27.18 -1.73
C LYS A 916 -25.45 26.84 -2.69
N GLU A 917 -26.61 27.46 -2.52
CA GLU A 917 -27.75 27.34 -3.43
C GLU A 917 -28.43 28.69 -3.61
N LEU A 918 -28.65 29.09 -4.86
CA LEU A 918 -29.42 30.26 -5.24
C LEU A 918 -30.53 29.86 -6.21
N VAL A 919 -31.76 30.27 -5.90
CA VAL A 919 -32.92 30.04 -6.74
C VAL A 919 -33.41 31.37 -7.30
N GLN A 920 -33.48 31.46 -8.63
CA GLN A 920 -34.06 32.58 -9.33
C GLN A 920 -35.52 32.27 -9.68
N THR A 921 -36.44 33.13 -9.27
CA THR A 921 -37.89 32.82 -9.31
C THR A 921 -38.71 33.65 -10.30
N ALA A 922 -38.12 34.63 -10.97
CA ALA A 922 -38.86 35.61 -11.78
C ALA A 922 -38.42 35.55 -13.24
N ASN A 923 -39.36 35.60 -14.18
CA ASN A 923 -38.99 35.88 -15.56
C ASN A 923 -38.54 37.35 -15.66
N SER A 924 -37.22 37.58 -15.64
CA SER A 924 -36.61 38.89 -15.39
C SER A 924 -35.82 39.44 -16.57
N ASP A 925 -35.57 40.75 -16.51
CA ASP A 925 -34.52 41.41 -17.28
C ASP A 925 -33.15 40.73 -17.04
N PRO A 926 -32.16 40.87 -17.94
CA PRO A 926 -30.85 40.25 -17.77
C PRO A 926 -30.16 40.79 -16.52
N GLY A 927 -29.73 39.88 -15.66
CA GLY A 927 -29.07 40.24 -14.43
C GLY A 927 -28.14 39.17 -13.89
N ILE A 928 -27.26 39.61 -13.00
CA ILE A 928 -26.23 38.78 -12.39
C ILE A 928 -26.30 38.92 -10.87
N ALA A 929 -26.19 37.81 -10.16
CA ALA A 929 -25.84 37.78 -8.74
C ALA A 929 -24.36 37.44 -8.60
N VAL A 930 -23.51 38.42 -8.31
CA VAL A 930 -22.05 38.25 -8.22
C VAL A 930 -21.64 38.15 -6.76
N GLY A 931 -20.90 37.11 -6.38
CA GLY A 931 -20.29 37.01 -5.05
C GLY A 931 -19.26 38.11 -4.82
N PHE A 932 -18.79 38.27 -3.58
CA PHE A 932 -17.75 39.26 -3.26
C PHE A 932 -16.34 38.67 -3.33
N ASP A 933 -16.21 37.36 -3.14
CA ASP A 933 -14.93 36.68 -3.23
C ASP A 933 -14.30 36.81 -4.63
N GLU A 934 -13.01 37.10 -4.64
CA GLU A 934 -12.21 37.39 -5.83
C GLU A 934 -11.17 36.31 -6.07
N PHE A 935 -10.96 35.96 -7.34
CA PHE A 935 -10.11 34.84 -7.70
C PHE A 935 -9.12 35.19 -8.80
N SER A 936 -7.85 34.93 -8.53
CA SER A 936 -6.77 34.96 -9.52
C SER A 936 -6.73 33.68 -10.36
N ALA A 937 -7.10 32.52 -9.81
CA ALA A 937 -7.25 31.26 -10.52
C ALA A 937 -8.28 30.38 -9.81
N VAL A 938 -9.23 29.82 -10.57
CA VAL A 938 -10.40 29.20 -9.96
C VAL A 938 -10.95 28.03 -10.75
N ASP A 939 -11.38 27.01 -10.03
CA ASP A 939 -12.32 26.00 -10.51
C ASP A 939 -13.69 26.28 -9.92
N PHE A 940 -14.73 26.31 -10.74
CA PHE A 940 -16.09 26.62 -10.30
C PHE A 940 -17.08 25.62 -10.88
N SER A 941 -17.85 24.99 -10.00
CA SER A 941 -18.84 24.00 -10.38
C SER A 941 -20.17 24.27 -9.66
N GLY A 942 -21.23 23.75 -10.25
CA GLY A 942 -22.57 23.85 -9.69
C GLY A 942 -23.56 23.05 -10.53
N THR A 943 -24.69 22.75 -9.90
CA THR A 943 -25.82 22.07 -10.53
C THR A 943 -26.81 23.10 -11.05
N PHE A 944 -27.12 22.98 -12.34
CA PHE A 944 -28.10 23.75 -13.09
C PHE A 944 -29.36 22.91 -13.25
N TYR A 945 -30.49 23.44 -12.76
CA TYR A 945 -31.79 22.80 -12.87
C TYR A 945 -32.89 23.84 -13.11
N VAL A 946 -33.76 23.60 -14.08
CA VAL A 946 -34.91 24.49 -14.37
C VAL A 946 -36.19 23.77 -13.94
N ASN A 947 -36.80 24.24 -12.85
CA ASN A 947 -37.96 23.62 -12.22
C ASN A 947 -39.29 24.11 -12.81
N THR A 948 -39.36 24.18 -14.13
CA THR A 948 -40.57 24.58 -14.84
C THR A 948 -40.54 24.08 -16.27
N ASP A 949 -41.73 23.92 -16.88
CA ASP A 949 -41.92 23.73 -18.32
C ASP A 949 -42.26 25.05 -19.03
N ARG A 950 -42.06 26.18 -18.34
CA ARG A 950 -42.33 27.52 -18.83
C ARG A 950 -41.04 28.22 -19.24
N ASP A 951 -41.13 28.88 -20.38
CA ASP A 951 -40.05 29.61 -21.03
C ASP A 951 -38.94 28.71 -21.60
N ASP A 952 -38.09 29.28 -22.46
CA ASP A 952 -37.05 28.56 -23.20
C ASP A 952 -35.71 29.30 -23.24
N ASP A 953 -35.51 30.21 -22.29
CA ASP A 953 -34.58 31.32 -22.33
C ASP A 953 -33.23 31.02 -21.63
N TYR A 954 -32.47 32.06 -21.27
CA TYR A 954 -31.07 31.94 -20.88
C TYR A 954 -30.89 31.86 -19.37
N ALA A 955 -30.01 30.95 -18.97
CA ALA A 955 -29.42 30.93 -17.64
C ALA A 955 -27.97 30.43 -17.71
N GLY A 956 -27.21 30.65 -16.65
CA GLY A 956 -25.82 30.20 -16.55
C GLY A 956 -25.06 30.94 -15.46
N PHE A 957 -23.77 31.19 -15.67
CA PHE A 957 -22.90 31.80 -14.67
C PHE A 957 -21.85 32.72 -15.31
N VAL A 958 -21.30 33.62 -14.51
CA VAL A 958 -20.20 34.51 -14.87
C VAL A 958 -18.95 34.20 -14.06
N PHE A 959 -17.79 34.52 -14.61
CA PHE A 959 -16.51 34.40 -13.95
C PHE A 959 -15.53 35.45 -14.47
N GLY A 960 -14.50 35.77 -13.70
CA GLY A 960 -13.62 36.90 -14.00
C GLY A 960 -14.40 38.20 -14.15
N TYR A 961 -15.42 38.38 -13.30
CA TYR A 961 -16.22 39.59 -13.26
C TYR A 961 -15.40 40.69 -12.58
N GLN A 962 -15.19 41.78 -13.30
CA GLN A 962 -14.53 42.99 -12.79
C GLN A 962 -15.56 44.12 -12.72
N SER A 963 -16.27 44.32 -13.84
CA SER A 963 -17.39 45.26 -13.92
C SER A 963 -18.49 44.69 -14.83
N SER A 964 -19.66 45.31 -14.84
CA SER A 964 -20.75 45.03 -15.77
C SER A 964 -20.38 45.25 -17.25
N ARG A 965 -19.20 45.78 -17.54
CA ARG A 965 -18.63 45.89 -18.89
C ARG A 965 -17.60 44.81 -19.20
N ARG A 966 -17.07 44.13 -18.16
CA ARG A 966 -15.86 43.32 -18.17
C ARG A 966 -16.07 42.04 -17.38
N PHE A 967 -16.49 40.97 -18.08
CA PHE A 967 -16.66 39.65 -17.48
C PHE A 967 -16.70 38.55 -18.54
N TYR A 968 -16.42 37.30 -18.15
CA TYR A 968 -16.77 36.13 -18.95
C TYR A 968 -18.14 35.60 -18.51
N VAL A 969 -18.90 35.06 -19.47
CA VAL A 969 -20.21 34.46 -19.20
C VAL A 969 -20.36 33.13 -19.93
N VAL A 970 -20.80 32.13 -19.20
CA VAL A 970 -21.34 30.89 -19.73
C VAL A 970 -22.85 30.98 -19.65
N MET A 971 -23.53 30.88 -20.79
CA MET A 971 -24.98 30.97 -20.86
C MET A 971 -25.54 29.87 -21.74
N TRP A 972 -26.71 29.37 -21.39
CA TRP A 972 -27.33 28.25 -22.05
C TRP A 972 -28.82 28.51 -22.28
N LYS A 973 -29.24 28.37 -23.55
CA LYS A 973 -30.62 28.52 -23.99
C LYS A 973 -31.21 27.19 -24.44
N GLN A 974 -32.49 26.96 -24.15
CA GLN A 974 -33.21 25.74 -24.53
C GLN A 974 -33.56 25.71 -26.02
N ILE A 975 -34.31 26.71 -26.51
CA ILE A 975 -34.77 26.76 -27.89
C ILE A 975 -34.18 27.97 -28.60
N THR A 976 -33.74 27.80 -29.85
CA THR A 976 -33.24 28.92 -30.67
C THR A 976 -34.33 29.97 -30.90
N GLN A 977 -34.08 31.21 -30.50
CA GLN A 977 -35.03 32.32 -30.57
C GLN A 977 -34.34 33.64 -30.98
N THR A 978 -34.98 34.43 -31.84
CA THR A 978 -34.55 35.81 -32.12
C THR A 978 -35.12 36.72 -31.06
N TYR A 979 -34.30 37.59 -30.46
CA TYR A 979 -34.77 38.53 -29.45
C TYR A 979 -35.88 39.43 -30.01
N TRP A 980 -36.91 39.68 -29.20
CA TRP A 980 -38.10 40.40 -29.64
C TRP A 980 -37.84 41.88 -29.95
N GLU A 981 -36.81 42.50 -29.34
CA GLU A 981 -36.40 43.86 -29.69
C GLU A 981 -35.39 43.89 -30.83
N GLU A 982 -35.84 44.34 -32.00
CA GLU A 982 -34.96 44.48 -33.17
C GLU A 982 -33.92 45.62 -33.05
N LYS A 983 -34.09 46.51 -32.07
CA LYS A 983 -33.17 47.61 -31.75
C LYS A 983 -32.37 47.27 -30.49
N PRO A 984 -31.11 47.74 -30.40
CA PRO A 984 -30.34 48.50 -31.40
C PRO A 984 -29.81 47.64 -32.55
N SER A 985 -29.80 46.32 -32.40
CA SER A 985 -29.41 45.35 -33.44
C SER A 985 -30.20 44.05 -33.31
N LYS A 986 -30.51 43.39 -34.44
CA LYS A 986 -31.14 42.06 -34.40
C LYS A 986 -30.22 41.05 -33.72
N ALA A 987 -30.71 40.39 -32.67
CA ALA A 987 -29.99 39.40 -31.90
C ALA A 987 -30.60 38.01 -32.10
N PHE A 988 -29.79 37.07 -32.59
CA PHE A 988 -30.20 35.68 -32.78
C PHE A 988 -29.58 34.83 -31.68
N GLY A 989 -30.38 34.31 -30.76
CA GLY A 989 -29.95 33.40 -29.69
C GLY A 989 -30.16 31.95 -30.12
N ILE A 990 -29.07 31.20 -30.24
CA ILE A 990 -29.07 29.79 -30.63
C ILE A 990 -29.03 28.92 -29.37
N SER A 991 -29.76 27.81 -29.37
CA SER A 991 -29.77 26.82 -28.30
C SER A 991 -28.39 26.18 -28.15
N GLY A 992 -27.99 25.82 -26.93
CA GLY A 992 -26.64 25.31 -26.66
C GLY A 992 -25.83 26.21 -25.73
N VAL A 993 -24.85 25.59 -25.08
CA VAL A 993 -23.95 26.28 -24.15
C VAL A 993 -23.07 27.24 -24.94
N SER A 994 -22.98 28.48 -24.47
CA SER A 994 -22.18 29.55 -25.09
C SER A 994 -21.23 30.13 -24.06
N LEU A 995 -19.93 30.12 -24.37
CA LEU A 995 -18.91 30.83 -23.62
C LEU A 995 -18.60 32.15 -24.35
N LYS A 996 -18.78 33.27 -23.65
CA LYS A 996 -18.56 34.62 -24.20
C LYS A 996 -17.69 35.44 -23.27
N VAL A 997 -16.98 36.39 -23.87
CA VAL A 997 -16.30 37.47 -23.16
C VAL A 997 -17.02 38.77 -23.46
N VAL A 998 -17.35 39.51 -22.40
CA VAL A 998 -17.98 40.82 -22.45
C VAL A 998 -16.90 41.85 -22.22
N ASN A 999 -16.67 42.69 -23.23
CA ASN A 999 -15.79 43.85 -23.15
C ASN A 999 -16.51 45.00 -23.85
N SER A 1000 -17.41 45.62 -23.10
CA SER A 1000 -18.39 46.59 -23.62
C SER A 1000 -17.89 48.02 -23.53
N THR A 1001 -17.91 48.73 -24.67
CA THR A 1001 -17.62 50.17 -24.70
C THR A 1001 -18.79 51.05 -24.26
N THR A 1002 -19.98 50.47 -24.07
CA THR A 1002 -21.20 51.23 -23.69
C THR A 1002 -21.68 50.92 -22.29
N GLY A 1003 -21.33 49.75 -21.77
CA GLY A 1003 -21.88 49.18 -20.54
C GLY A 1003 -23.34 48.81 -20.62
N THR A 1004 -23.97 48.77 -19.44
CA THR A 1004 -25.34 48.31 -19.22
C THR A 1004 -26.37 49.04 -20.10
N GLY A 1005 -27.36 48.31 -20.61
CA GLY A 1005 -28.44 48.83 -21.45
C GLY A 1005 -28.68 48.04 -22.74
N GLU A 1006 -29.47 48.64 -23.65
CA GLU A 1006 -30.03 47.97 -24.83
C GLU A 1006 -28.99 47.34 -25.79
N ILE A 1007 -27.80 47.94 -25.92
CA ILE A 1007 -26.74 47.44 -26.81
C ILE A 1007 -26.12 46.16 -26.24
N LEU A 1008 -25.71 46.20 -24.98
CA LEU A 1008 -25.11 45.05 -24.31
C LEU A 1008 -26.12 43.91 -24.17
N ARG A 1009 -27.37 44.20 -23.83
CA ARG A 1009 -28.46 43.23 -23.80
C ARG A 1009 -28.61 42.45 -25.10
N ASN A 1010 -28.75 43.14 -26.23
CA ASN A 1010 -28.90 42.46 -27.52
C ASN A 1010 -27.61 41.69 -27.90
N ALA A 1011 -26.43 42.21 -27.54
CA ALA A 1011 -25.17 41.53 -27.75
C ALA A 1011 -25.04 40.23 -26.93
N LEU A 1012 -25.51 40.24 -25.68
CA LEU A 1012 -25.56 39.07 -24.80
C LEU A 1012 -26.52 38.02 -25.34
N TRP A 1013 -27.69 38.41 -25.83
CA TRP A 1013 -28.63 37.47 -26.45
C TRP A 1013 -28.07 36.84 -27.72
N HIS A 1014 -27.32 37.61 -28.52
CA HIS A 1014 -26.84 37.12 -29.81
C HIS A 1014 -25.76 36.03 -29.67
N THR A 1015 -25.97 34.87 -30.29
CA THR A 1015 -24.92 33.86 -30.48
C THR A 1015 -23.99 34.29 -31.61
N GLY A 1016 -22.91 34.97 -31.25
CA GLY A 1016 -21.89 35.44 -32.18
C GLY A 1016 -21.20 36.71 -31.67
N ASN A 1017 -20.32 37.26 -32.49
CA ASN A 1017 -19.57 38.45 -32.11
C ASN A 1017 -20.39 39.71 -32.39
N THR A 1018 -20.54 40.56 -31.37
CA THR A 1018 -21.04 41.92 -31.49
C THR A 1018 -19.88 42.88 -31.23
N LYS A 1019 -19.50 43.64 -32.27
CA LYS A 1019 -18.32 44.51 -32.24
C LYS A 1019 -18.35 45.46 -31.05
N GLN A 1020 -17.22 45.55 -30.32
CA GLN A 1020 -17.04 46.43 -29.14
C GLN A 1020 -18.01 46.15 -27.97
N GLN A 1021 -18.59 44.94 -27.93
CA GLN A 1021 -19.56 44.54 -26.92
C GLN A 1021 -19.26 43.15 -26.37
N VAL A 1022 -19.49 42.12 -27.19
CA VAL A 1022 -19.41 40.72 -26.77
C VAL A 1022 -18.73 39.91 -27.87
N ARG A 1023 -17.82 39.02 -27.49
CA ARG A 1023 -17.21 38.04 -28.37
C ARG A 1023 -17.53 36.64 -27.86
N THR A 1024 -18.11 35.81 -28.72
CA THR A 1024 -18.32 34.39 -28.41
C THR A 1024 -17.00 33.67 -28.60
N LEU A 1025 -16.45 33.11 -27.51
CA LEU A 1025 -15.23 32.32 -27.52
C LEU A 1025 -15.51 30.91 -28.03
N TRP A 1026 -16.62 30.34 -27.57
CA TRP A 1026 -17.04 29.00 -27.94
C TRP A 1026 -18.57 28.86 -27.84
N HIS A 1027 -19.14 27.99 -28.66
CA HIS A 1027 -20.54 27.62 -28.62
C HIS A 1027 -20.67 26.14 -28.98
N ASP A 1028 -21.54 25.41 -28.28
CA ASP A 1028 -21.77 23.99 -28.57
C ASP A 1028 -22.18 23.79 -30.04
N PRO A 1029 -21.38 23.10 -30.87
CA PRO A 1029 -21.70 22.90 -32.28
C PRO A 1029 -22.92 22.00 -32.49
N LYS A 1030 -23.34 21.23 -31.47
CA LYS A 1030 -24.55 20.40 -31.53
C LYS A 1030 -25.82 21.21 -31.27
N ASN A 1031 -25.69 22.45 -30.77
CA ASN A 1031 -26.77 23.35 -30.40
C ASN A 1031 -27.80 22.71 -29.45
N MET A 1032 -27.36 21.87 -28.51
CA MET A 1032 -28.26 21.15 -27.61
C MET A 1032 -28.74 22.06 -26.48
N GLY A 1033 -30.04 22.36 -26.45
CA GLY A 1033 -30.67 23.06 -25.33
C GLY A 1033 -30.78 22.22 -24.08
N TRP A 1034 -30.91 22.88 -22.92
CA TRP A 1034 -31.27 22.22 -21.67
C TRP A 1034 -32.70 21.68 -21.71
N LYS A 1035 -33.02 20.66 -20.91
CA LYS A 1035 -34.36 20.07 -20.83
C LYS A 1035 -35.04 20.50 -19.54
N ASP A 1036 -36.36 20.59 -19.58
CA ASP A 1036 -37.19 20.89 -18.40
C ASP A 1036 -36.97 19.83 -17.32
N TYR A 1037 -36.99 20.23 -16.05
CA TYR A 1037 -36.88 19.34 -14.90
C TYR A 1037 -35.68 18.37 -14.97
N THR A 1038 -34.58 18.82 -15.56
CA THR A 1038 -33.38 17.99 -15.76
C THR A 1038 -32.17 18.64 -15.10
N ALA A 1039 -31.46 17.86 -14.29
CA ALA A 1039 -30.26 18.31 -13.59
C ALA A 1039 -29.03 18.19 -14.50
N TYR A 1040 -28.24 19.26 -14.53
CA TYR A 1040 -26.97 19.33 -15.23
C TYR A 1040 -25.89 19.82 -14.29
N ARG A 1041 -24.67 19.27 -14.36
CA ARG A 1041 -23.53 19.80 -13.61
C ARG A 1041 -22.61 20.55 -14.57
N TRP A 1042 -22.25 21.80 -14.25
CA TRP A 1042 -21.16 22.47 -14.95
C TRP A 1042 -19.86 22.37 -14.15
N HIS A 1043 -18.74 22.41 -14.87
CA HIS A 1043 -17.41 22.55 -14.30
C HIS A 1043 -16.60 23.53 -15.15
N LEU A 1044 -16.22 24.65 -14.55
CA LEU A 1044 -15.34 25.67 -15.10
C LEU A 1044 -13.93 25.45 -14.54
N ILE A 1045 -12.94 25.54 -15.42
CA ILE A 1045 -11.52 25.66 -15.05
C ILE A 1045 -11.00 26.95 -15.67
N HIS A 1046 -10.54 27.90 -14.86
CA HIS A 1046 -10.01 29.18 -15.30
C HIS A 1046 -8.60 29.42 -14.73
N ARG A 1047 -7.62 29.63 -15.60
CA ARG A 1047 -6.23 29.97 -15.25
C ARG A 1047 -5.77 31.22 -16.03
N PRO A 1048 -6.12 32.42 -15.54
CA PRO A 1048 -5.92 33.70 -16.23
C PRO A 1048 -4.49 34.00 -16.68
N LYS A 1049 -3.46 33.65 -15.87
CA LYS A 1049 -2.05 33.86 -16.24
C LYS A 1049 -1.67 33.25 -17.60
N THR A 1050 -2.23 32.07 -17.90
CA THR A 1050 -2.07 31.41 -19.21
C THR A 1050 -3.19 31.75 -20.18
N GLY A 1051 -4.31 32.24 -19.67
CA GLY A 1051 -5.57 32.47 -20.37
C GLY A 1051 -6.40 31.20 -20.56
N PHE A 1052 -6.05 30.10 -19.91
CA PHE A 1052 -6.73 28.83 -20.10
C PHE A 1052 -8.15 28.87 -19.50
N ILE A 1053 -9.13 28.47 -20.30
CA ILE A 1053 -10.54 28.33 -19.91
C ILE A 1053 -11.02 26.98 -20.44
N ARG A 1054 -11.70 26.20 -19.60
CA ARG A 1054 -12.43 25.00 -20.02
C ARG A 1054 -13.77 24.92 -19.31
N VAL A 1055 -14.83 24.63 -20.06
CA VAL A 1055 -16.19 24.45 -19.54
C VAL A 1055 -16.67 23.08 -19.96
N VAL A 1056 -17.02 22.25 -18.98
CA VAL A 1056 -17.61 20.92 -19.17
C VAL A 1056 -19.01 20.93 -18.56
N VAL A 1057 -20.00 20.38 -19.27
CA VAL A 1057 -21.38 20.24 -18.80
C VAL A 1057 -21.80 18.79 -18.89
N TYR A 1058 -22.32 18.26 -17.79
CA TYR A 1058 -22.77 16.89 -17.62
C TYR A 1058 -24.30 16.84 -17.57
N GLU A 1059 -24.90 15.82 -18.19
CA GLU A 1059 -26.28 15.40 -17.96
C GLU A 1059 -26.22 14.07 -17.19
N GLY A 1060 -26.61 14.07 -15.91
CA GLY A 1060 -26.29 12.96 -15.00
C GLY A 1060 -24.79 12.67 -15.00
N LYS A 1061 -24.40 11.47 -15.47
CA LYS A 1061 -23.01 10.98 -15.51
C LYS A 1061 -22.28 11.27 -16.84
N GLN A 1062 -23.00 11.70 -17.88
CA GLN A 1062 -22.44 11.80 -19.24
C GLN A 1062 -22.05 13.23 -19.58
N ILE A 1063 -20.84 13.42 -20.13
CA ILE A 1063 -20.44 14.71 -20.70
C ILE A 1063 -21.32 14.99 -21.90
N MET A 1064 -22.13 16.03 -21.78
CA MET A 1064 -23.05 16.50 -22.81
C MET A 1064 -22.34 17.51 -23.71
N ALA A 1065 -21.60 18.43 -23.10
CA ALA A 1065 -20.82 19.45 -23.77
C ALA A 1065 -19.44 19.62 -23.12
N ASP A 1066 -18.41 19.84 -23.94
CA ASP A 1066 -17.05 20.18 -23.51
C ASP A 1066 -16.51 21.22 -24.48
N SER A 1067 -16.08 22.37 -23.95
CA SER A 1067 -15.48 23.42 -24.77
C SER A 1067 -14.13 23.02 -25.36
N GLY A 1068 -13.49 22.01 -24.77
CA GLY A 1068 -12.06 21.80 -24.91
C GLY A 1068 -11.26 22.96 -24.30
N PRO A 1069 -9.94 22.98 -24.51
CA PRO A 1069 -9.09 24.07 -24.04
C PRO A 1069 -9.32 25.34 -24.88
N ILE A 1070 -9.82 26.39 -24.24
CA ILE A 1070 -9.95 27.73 -24.81
C ILE A 1070 -8.87 28.62 -24.18
N TYR A 1071 -8.33 29.55 -24.97
CA TYR A 1071 -7.32 30.50 -24.49
C TYR A 1071 -7.78 31.94 -24.72
N ASP A 1072 -7.96 32.68 -23.64
CA ASP A 1072 -8.32 34.09 -23.64
C ASP A 1072 -7.69 34.81 -22.44
N LYS A 1073 -7.07 35.97 -22.68
CA LYS A 1073 -6.37 36.77 -21.65
C LYS A 1073 -6.97 38.16 -21.51
N THR A 1074 -8.27 38.31 -21.79
CA THR A 1074 -8.90 39.63 -21.71
C THR A 1074 -8.94 40.12 -20.25
N PHE A 1075 -9.20 39.21 -19.31
CA PHE A 1075 -9.27 39.48 -17.87
C PHE A 1075 -8.38 38.52 -17.10
N ALA A 1076 -7.60 39.04 -16.17
CA ALA A 1076 -6.57 38.34 -15.39
C ALA A 1076 -7.09 37.79 -14.04
N GLY A 1077 -8.41 37.71 -13.86
CA GLY A 1077 -9.05 37.25 -12.63
C GLY A 1077 -10.39 37.95 -12.43
N GLY A 1078 -10.92 37.87 -11.22
CA GLY A 1078 -12.10 38.60 -10.76
C GLY A 1078 -13.11 37.73 -10.04
N ARG A 1079 -14.33 38.23 -9.92
CA ARG A 1079 -15.41 37.60 -9.14
C ARG A 1079 -16.20 36.58 -9.95
N ILE A 1080 -16.95 35.73 -9.24
CA ILE A 1080 -17.85 34.72 -9.80
C ILE A 1080 -19.29 35.10 -9.51
N GLY A 1081 -20.22 34.73 -10.39
CA GLY A 1081 -21.63 34.97 -10.17
C GLY A 1081 -22.55 34.09 -11.00
N LEU A 1082 -23.85 34.23 -10.77
CA LEU A 1082 -24.90 33.50 -11.47
C LEU A 1082 -25.65 34.44 -12.40
N PHE A 1083 -26.01 33.96 -13.59
CA PHE A 1083 -26.57 34.74 -14.67
C PHE A 1083 -27.95 34.23 -15.07
N VAL A 1084 -28.91 35.14 -15.22
CA VAL A 1084 -30.21 34.85 -15.84
C VAL A 1084 -30.56 35.91 -16.87
N PHE A 1085 -31.31 35.50 -17.88
CA PHE A 1085 -31.92 36.42 -18.83
C PHE A 1085 -33.21 35.81 -19.36
N SER A 1086 -34.34 36.32 -18.85
CA SER A 1086 -35.71 35.96 -19.26
C SER A 1086 -36.12 34.51 -18.94
N GLN A 1087 -35.50 33.88 -17.95
CA GLN A 1087 -35.85 32.53 -17.50
C GLN A 1087 -36.24 32.54 -16.01
N GLU A 1088 -37.38 31.92 -15.68
CA GLU A 1088 -37.86 31.75 -14.29
C GLU A 1088 -37.57 30.34 -13.74
N ALA A 1089 -37.67 30.20 -12.42
CA ALA A 1089 -37.53 28.94 -11.67
C ALA A 1089 -36.21 28.21 -11.94
N VAL A 1090 -35.11 28.97 -11.99
CA VAL A 1090 -33.76 28.44 -12.19
C VAL A 1090 -33.10 28.17 -10.85
N PHE A 1091 -32.62 26.96 -10.65
CA PHE A 1091 -31.90 26.50 -9.49
C PHE A 1091 -30.41 26.41 -9.86
N PHE A 1092 -29.60 27.10 -9.07
CA PHE A 1092 -28.15 27.03 -9.09
C PHE A 1092 -27.71 26.49 -7.74
N SER A 1093 -27.38 25.22 -7.69
CA SER A 1093 -27.19 24.54 -6.41
C SER A 1093 -25.91 23.75 -6.33
N ASP A 1094 -25.61 23.28 -5.13
CA ASP A 1094 -24.35 22.67 -4.74
C ASP A 1094 -23.16 23.44 -5.36
N LEU A 1095 -23.22 24.77 -5.21
CA LEU A 1095 -22.23 25.68 -5.72
C LEU A 1095 -20.91 25.44 -4.99
N LYS A 1096 -19.84 25.30 -5.76
CA LYS A 1096 -18.51 25.06 -5.24
C LYS A 1096 -17.48 25.76 -6.10
N TYR A 1097 -16.73 26.68 -5.49
CA TYR A 1097 -15.50 27.22 -6.06
C TYR A 1097 -14.30 26.79 -5.21
N GLU A 1098 -13.15 26.62 -5.87
CA GLU A 1098 -11.88 26.34 -5.21
C GLU A 1098 -10.77 27.18 -5.86
N CYS A 1099 -9.93 27.81 -5.04
CA CYS A 1099 -8.71 28.44 -5.52
C CYS A 1099 -7.72 27.35 -5.94
N ARG A 1100 -7.10 27.54 -7.10
CA ARG A 1100 -6.13 26.57 -7.63
C ARG A 1100 -4.87 27.28 -8.07
N GLY A 1101 -3.76 26.95 -7.41
CA GLY A 1101 -2.42 27.35 -7.81
C GLY A 1101 -2.06 26.87 -9.22
N GLU A 1102 -0.95 27.39 -9.77
CA GLU A 1102 -0.46 27.11 -11.12
C GLU A 1102 0.09 25.69 -11.30
N GLN A 1103 -0.75 24.67 -11.18
CA GLN A 1103 -0.41 23.35 -11.65
C GLN A 1103 -0.92 23.13 -13.06
N ILE A 1104 0.00 23.25 -14.00
CA ILE A 1104 -0.13 22.69 -15.33
C ILE A 1104 -0.23 21.18 -15.15
N CYS A 1105 -1.41 20.60 -15.39
CA CYS A 1105 -1.51 19.20 -15.77
C CYS A 1105 -0.71 19.01 -17.06
N THR A 1106 0.59 18.70 -16.96
CA THR A 1106 1.39 18.23 -18.09
C THR A 1106 1.02 16.78 -18.36
N SER A 1107 -0.17 16.56 -18.89
CA SER A 1107 -0.59 15.26 -19.40
C SER A 1107 -1.66 15.39 -20.47
N PHE A 1108 -1.44 16.17 -21.54
CA PHE A 1108 -2.03 15.84 -22.83
C PHE A 1108 -1.11 16.25 -23.99
N THR A 1109 -0.87 15.26 -24.83
CA THR A 1109 -0.23 15.29 -26.14
C THR A 1109 -0.84 16.37 -27.03
N ASP A 1110 -0.18 17.52 -27.20
CA ASP A 1110 -0.29 18.31 -28.45
C ASP A 1110 0.79 19.42 -28.61
N LYS A 1111 2.02 19.18 -28.14
CA LYS A 1111 3.18 20.02 -28.48
C LYS A 1111 3.80 19.73 -29.86
N ASN A 1112 3.07 19.06 -30.77
CA ASN A 1112 3.56 18.75 -32.12
C ASN A 1112 2.91 19.55 -33.26
N HIS A 1113 2.07 20.56 -32.99
CA HIS A 1113 1.44 21.34 -34.07
C HIS A 1113 1.82 22.83 -34.18
N LEU A 1114 2.77 23.33 -33.40
CA LEU A 1114 3.33 24.69 -33.57
C LEU A 1114 4.80 24.64 -34.02
N ASN A 1115 5.00 24.00 -35.17
CA ASN A 1115 6.13 24.26 -36.06
C ASN A 1115 5.56 24.31 -37.48
N ILE A 1116 4.99 25.46 -37.85
CA ILE A 1116 4.92 26.08 -39.19
C ILE A 1116 4.16 27.42 -38.99
N LEU A 1117 4.91 28.48 -38.67
CA LEU A 1117 4.92 29.80 -39.30
C LEU A 1117 5.78 30.78 -38.50
#